data_AF-A0A2A2K2E8-F1
#
_entry.id   AF-A0A2A2K2E8-F1
#
_cell.length_a   1.000
_cell.length_b   1.000
_cell.length_c   1.000
_cell.angle_alpha   90.00
_cell.angle_beta   90.00
_cell.angle_gamma   90.00
#
_symmetry.space_group_name_H-M   'P 1'
#
loop_
_entity.id
_entity.type
_entity.pdbx_description
1 polymer ?
#
loop_
_entity_poly.entity_id
_entity_poly.type
_entity_poly.pdbx_seq_one_letter_code
_entity_poly.pdbx_strand_id
1 'polypeptide(L)'
;MALSMLEEHIDPLRRSPIYESASIDPRQSPFYNLVVGGSTDLSLAELNAWIKDIELLHGRTSSTQRFIPLDIDILLFDDLAGLHEGIELPRAEILDRAFVLYPLQQLAPHLKHPGLGISFAELWRQLQPGPQLSSCKPGDFRYRVIPASSQRYSPINDPHVLNSLEPCMQPFHVHPLPYLADPTVFFAVIRNAPGAVLFDSGRPTSQRGRYDLMSAWPIRSFQPYEGESSAAFAERLRAALKSLGHRRPDEELPFTGGLMGYLSYDFGRAVIGLKPSERVQIPTALIGLYTWALVSDHQTRQSRLIFNPAVNNQERKSIISLFQSGTTRKTDEPFTLGAKFTPTVTYNAYENAISSIHDYIAAGDCYQVNFTQKFFTSYSGNPWRAYEILRNHCATPFGGYINLGQHDAIMSFSPERFIQSINGRVETRPIKGTMPRGRTSAEDQHYAEKLAASEKDRSENLMIVDLLRNDIGKNCRSGSVSVPELFSIESYPNVHHLVSTIQGELAEGRDPINLLFDAFPGGSITGAPKKRAMQIIDELEATERSIYCGSMFYLDTAGHMDSSITIRTLLANSGTISCWGGGGIVAESTAQGEYLESVTKIRNLLKCLESYFLPAAKDANRIPKRDIVFDHHTVINHQALAMADNYTFADLRARMNIDSPHLSSPVLQHHGVVVFEIEPEHMTDAIELQSLEACTGGQRDIVIDTGRIIFYETLEISCRLHSDCRLRAEQRRQPGLQLVSAQVPQAEPEIGAQSCLEAVMFENAVLHIPSHNGVPARKLLSLLPERTPYLAHVAS
;
A
#
# COMPACT_ATOMS: atom_id res chain seq x y z
N MET A 1 -10.34 -19.52 13.84
CA MET A 1 -9.06 -18.80 13.97
C MET A 1 -8.65 -18.72 15.43
N ALA A 2 -9.24 -17.88 16.28
CA ALA A 2 -8.93 -17.85 17.72
C ALA A 2 -8.90 -19.23 18.42
N LEU A 3 -9.88 -20.11 18.15
CA LEU A 3 -9.89 -21.49 18.67
C LEU A 3 -8.64 -22.31 18.28
N SER A 4 -8.19 -22.18 17.04
CA SER A 4 -7.00 -22.89 16.54
C SER A 4 -5.71 -22.33 17.14
N MET A 5 -5.68 -21.06 17.51
CA MET A 5 -4.55 -20.45 18.21
C MET A 5 -4.53 -20.84 19.69
N LEU A 6 -5.70 -21.01 20.31
CA LEU A 6 -5.79 -21.54 21.68
C LEU A 6 -5.36 -23.02 21.73
N GLU A 7 -5.64 -23.80 20.69
CA GLU A 7 -5.15 -25.19 20.53
C GLU A 7 -3.63 -25.32 20.51
N GLU A 8 -2.87 -24.26 20.21
CA GLU A 8 -1.39 -24.31 20.18
C GLU A 8 -0.79 -24.48 21.58
N HIS A 9 -1.47 -23.96 22.61
CA HIS A 9 -0.98 -23.95 23.98
C HIS A 9 -1.94 -24.57 24.99
N ILE A 10 -3.12 -25.03 24.57
CA ILE A 10 -4.11 -25.68 25.43
C ILE A 10 -4.48 -27.04 24.82
N ASP A 11 -4.04 -28.13 25.44
CA ASP A 11 -4.25 -29.51 24.97
C ASP A 11 -4.73 -30.44 26.10
N PRO A 12 -5.75 -31.30 25.87
CA PRO A 12 -6.70 -31.21 24.77
C PRO A 12 -7.61 -29.98 24.92
N LEU A 13 -7.74 -29.17 23.85
CA LEU A 13 -8.73 -28.09 23.82
C LEU A 13 -10.14 -28.69 23.72
N ARG A 14 -10.86 -28.68 24.84
CA ARG A 14 -12.29 -28.99 24.89
C ARG A 14 -13.07 -27.70 24.75
N ARG A 15 -14.25 -27.78 24.13
CA ARG A 15 -15.14 -26.63 23.95
C ARG A 15 -16.58 -26.99 24.25
N SER A 16 -17.30 -26.02 24.81
CA SER A 16 -18.76 -26.05 24.84
C SER A 16 -19.35 -25.79 23.43
N PRO A 17 -20.65 -26.07 23.22
CA PRO A 17 -21.35 -25.56 22.04
C PRO A 17 -21.24 -24.03 21.93
N ILE A 18 -21.43 -23.50 20.72
CA ILE A 18 -21.45 -22.05 20.49
C ILE A 18 -22.85 -21.54 20.74
N TYR A 19 -22.96 -20.47 21.53
CA TYR A 19 -24.23 -19.83 21.86
C TYR A 19 -24.27 -18.42 21.29
N GLU A 20 -25.40 -18.04 20.70
CA GLU A 20 -25.70 -16.65 20.37
C GLU A 20 -26.45 -16.02 21.55
N SER A 21 -25.99 -14.87 22.04
CA SER A 21 -26.58 -14.13 23.15
C SER A 21 -26.95 -12.71 22.74
N ALA A 22 -28.12 -12.26 23.19
CA ALA A 22 -28.55 -10.89 22.96
C ALA A 22 -27.68 -9.93 23.77
N SER A 23 -27.33 -8.79 23.18
CA SER A 23 -26.68 -7.73 23.96
C SER A 23 -27.68 -7.01 24.87
N ILE A 24 -27.19 -6.57 26.03
CA ILE A 24 -27.91 -5.70 26.96
C ILE A 24 -28.08 -4.29 26.36
N ASP A 25 -27.18 -3.85 25.47
CA ASP A 25 -27.34 -2.61 24.72
C ASP A 25 -28.17 -2.88 23.45
N PRO A 26 -29.38 -2.31 23.31
CA PRO A 26 -30.23 -2.53 22.14
C PRO A 26 -29.64 -2.03 20.81
N ARG A 27 -28.52 -1.30 20.83
CA ARG A 27 -27.78 -0.86 19.65
C ARG A 27 -26.70 -1.85 19.21
N GLN A 28 -26.42 -2.88 20.00
CA GLN A 28 -25.41 -3.88 19.71
C GLN A 28 -26.06 -5.13 19.12
N SER A 29 -25.42 -5.69 18.09
CA SER A 29 -25.84 -6.97 17.53
C SER A 29 -25.68 -8.10 18.55
N PRO A 30 -26.43 -9.20 18.43
CA PRO A 30 -26.16 -10.41 19.20
C PRO A 30 -24.69 -10.82 19.08
N PHE A 31 -24.13 -11.36 20.15
CA PHE A 31 -22.75 -11.83 20.20
C PHE A 31 -22.71 -13.35 20.37
N TYR A 32 -21.61 -13.96 19.96
CA TYR A 32 -21.39 -15.39 20.15
C TYR A 32 -20.49 -15.62 21.36
N ASN A 33 -20.82 -16.61 22.18
CA ASN A 33 -20.06 -16.96 23.36
C ASN A 33 -19.96 -18.47 23.49
N LEU A 34 -18.79 -18.89 23.95
CA LEU A 34 -18.41 -20.27 24.15
C LEU A 34 -17.34 -20.30 25.25
N VAL A 35 -17.28 -21.39 25.99
CA VAL A 35 -16.21 -21.70 26.93
C VAL A 35 -15.34 -22.79 26.34
N VAL A 36 -14.02 -22.64 26.49
CA VAL A 36 -13.00 -23.65 26.19
C VAL A 36 -12.23 -24.02 27.45
N GLY A 37 -11.58 -25.17 27.45
CA GLY A 37 -10.73 -25.60 28.56
C GLY A 37 -9.88 -26.81 28.19
N GLY A 38 -8.71 -26.92 28.82
CA GLY A 38 -7.72 -27.98 28.60
C GLY A 38 -6.55 -27.79 29.56
N SER A 39 -5.44 -28.50 29.32
CA SER A 39 -4.20 -28.31 30.07
C SER A 39 -3.25 -27.41 29.29
N THR A 40 -2.44 -26.61 29.97
CA THR A 40 -1.44 -25.74 29.36
C THR A 40 -0.14 -25.82 30.13
N ASP A 41 0.98 -25.70 29.43
CA ASP A 41 2.31 -25.58 30.03
C ASP A 41 2.69 -24.12 30.34
N LEU A 42 1.84 -23.16 29.98
CA LEU A 42 2.05 -21.74 30.24
C LEU A 42 1.65 -21.37 31.67
N SER A 43 2.39 -20.46 32.29
CA SER A 43 1.94 -19.77 33.51
C SER A 43 0.72 -18.88 33.25
N LEU A 44 0.04 -18.45 34.31
CA LEU A 44 -1.13 -17.58 34.21
C LEU A 44 -0.82 -16.26 33.45
N ALA A 45 0.32 -15.62 33.73
CA ALA A 45 0.78 -14.42 33.04
C ALA A 45 1.05 -14.67 31.57
N GLU A 46 1.75 -15.76 31.23
CA GLU A 46 2.07 -16.13 29.84
C GLU A 46 0.80 -16.46 29.05
N LEU A 47 -0.12 -17.20 29.65
CA LEU A 47 -1.42 -17.50 29.04
C LEU A 47 -2.23 -16.22 28.81
N ASN A 48 -2.26 -15.30 29.79
CA ASN A 48 -2.97 -14.04 29.64
C ASN A 48 -2.34 -13.14 28.57
N ALA A 49 -1.00 -13.06 28.50
CA ALA A 49 -0.30 -12.33 27.45
C ALA A 49 -0.63 -12.89 26.06
N TRP A 50 -0.57 -14.22 25.91
CA TRP A 50 -0.94 -14.91 24.67
C TRP A 50 -2.40 -14.63 24.27
N ILE A 51 -3.33 -14.67 25.22
CA ILE A 51 -4.73 -14.34 24.98
C ILE A 51 -4.88 -12.90 24.48
N LYS A 52 -4.15 -11.94 25.08
CA LYS A 52 -4.18 -10.54 24.65
C LYS A 52 -3.64 -10.36 23.24
N ASP A 53 -2.62 -11.13 22.85
CA ASP A 53 -2.10 -11.15 21.47
C ASP A 53 -3.16 -11.68 20.49
N ILE A 54 -3.88 -12.74 20.85
CA ILE A 54 -5.00 -13.25 20.05
C ILE A 54 -6.07 -12.16 19.87
N GLU A 55 -6.45 -11.45 20.93
CA GLU A 55 -7.45 -10.39 20.86
C GLU A 55 -6.99 -9.21 19.97
N LEU A 56 -5.72 -8.79 20.11
CA LEU A 56 -5.10 -7.76 19.28
C LEU A 56 -5.15 -8.14 17.79
N LEU A 57 -4.79 -9.39 17.47
CA LEU A 57 -4.84 -9.92 16.11
C LEU A 57 -6.25 -9.97 15.52
N HIS A 58 -7.28 -10.07 16.38
CA HIS A 58 -8.69 -10.07 15.97
C HIS A 58 -9.34 -8.67 16.06
N GLY A 59 -8.54 -7.62 16.16
CA GLY A 59 -8.99 -6.23 15.98
C GLY A 59 -9.35 -5.49 17.26
N ARG A 60 -8.93 -5.97 18.44
CA ARG A 60 -9.01 -5.20 19.69
C ARG A 60 -7.93 -4.11 19.64
N THR A 61 -8.29 -2.82 19.72
CA THR A 61 -7.32 -1.71 19.59
C THR A 61 -7.26 -0.76 20.79
N SER A 62 -8.25 -0.76 21.71
CA SER A 62 -8.18 -0.03 22.98
C SER A 62 -9.15 -0.59 24.03
N SER A 63 -8.93 -0.27 25.31
CA SER A 63 -9.87 -0.57 26.41
C SER A 63 -11.13 0.30 26.41
N THR A 64 -11.24 1.27 25.50
CA THR A 64 -12.35 2.25 25.40
C THR A 64 -13.31 1.98 24.26
N GLN A 65 -13.06 0.94 23.44
CA GLN A 65 -13.97 0.53 22.38
C GLN A 65 -15.31 0.07 22.97
N ARG A 66 -16.40 0.70 22.52
CA ARG A 66 -17.75 0.39 23.00
C ARG A 66 -18.27 -0.96 22.49
N PHE A 67 -17.74 -1.45 21.38
CA PHE A 67 -18.04 -2.75 20.79
C PHE A 67 -16.73 -3.43 20.42
N ILE A 68 -16.47 -4.59 21.01
CA ILE A 68 -15.22 -5.33 20.88
C ILE A 68 -15.46 -6.53 19.95
N PRO A 69 -14.60 -6.77 18.94
CA PRO A 69 -14.79 -7.86 17.98
C PRO A 69 -14.54 -9.27 18.56
N LEU A 70 -13.64 -9.38 19.55
CA LEU A 70 -13.33 -10.62 20.27
C LEU A 70 -12.84 -10.28 21.68
N ASP A 71 -13.37 -10.98 22.68
CA ASP A 71 -13.00 -10.84 24.10
C ASP A 71 -12.83 -12.24 24.67
N ILE A 72 -11.68 -12.52 25.28
CA ILE A 72 -11.32 -13.81 25.85
C ILE A 72 -10.88 -13.57 27.29
N ASP A 73 -11.70 -14.04 28.22
CA ASP A 73 -11.41 -13.97 29.65
C ASP A 73 -10.98 -15.34 30.20
N ILE A 74 -9.99 -15.33 31.08
CA ILE A 74 -9.62 -16.50 31.87
C ILE A 74 -10.65 -16.64 33.00
N LEU A 75 -11.50 -17.67 32.89
CA LEU A 75 -12.54 -17.95 33.88
C LEU A 75 -11.98 -18.65 35.12
N LEU A 76 -11.08 -19.62 34.89
CA LEU A 76 -10.48 -20.50 35.88
C LEU A 76 -9.05 -20.82 35.45
N PHE A 77 -8.15 -20.98 36.43
CA PHE A 77 -6.80 -21.50 36.25
C PHE A 77 -6.45 -22.35 37.47
N ASP A 78 -6.27 -23.65 37.27
CA ASP A 78 -6.12 -24.65 38.34
C ASP A 78 -7.15 -24.49 39.49
N ASP A 79 -6.68 -24.45 40.74
CA ASP A 79 -7.45 -24.22 41.96
C ASP A 79 -7.27 -22.80 42.52
N LEU A 80 -6.74 -21.86 41.71
CA LEU A 80 -6.47 -20.49 42.14
C LEU A 80 -7.76 -19.77 42.55
N ALA A 81 -7.66 -19.08 43.70
CA ALA A 81 -8.68 -18.17 44.21
C ALA A 81 -8.03 -16.87 44.69
N GLY A 82 -8.61 -15.73 44.32
CA GLY A 82 -8.10 -14.38 44.61
C GLY A 82 -7.48 -13.67 43.41
N LEU A 83 -6.79 -12.55 43.67
CA LEU A 83 -6.09 -11.76 42.66
C LEU A 83 -4.69 -12.33 42.42
N HIS A 84 -4.44 -12.85 41.23
CA HIS A 84 -3.15 -13.40 40.81
C HIS A 84 -2.71 -12.67 39.54
N GLU A 85 -1.53 -12.04 39.58
CA GLU A 85 -0.94 -11.36 38.41
C GLU A 85 -1.86 -10.32 37.76
N GLY A 86 -2.70 -9.67 38.57
CA GLY A 86 -3.68 -8.67 38.12
C GLY A 86 -4.99 -9.25 37.58
N ILE A 87 -5.18 -10.57 37.66
CA ILE A 87 -6.38 -11.29 37.22
C ILE A 87 -7.11 -11.86 38.44
N GLU A 88 -8.37 -11.50 38.60
CA GLU A 88 -9.22 -12.05 39.66
C GLU A 88 -9.81 -13.40 39.22
N LEU A 89 -9.47 -14.47 39.95
CA LEU A 89 -9.89 -15.83 39.69
C LEU A 89 -10.57 -16.45 40.93
N PRO A 90 -11.57 -17.32 40.78
CA PRO A 90 -12.42 -17.49 39.60
C PRO A 90 -13.08 -16.19 39.17
N ARG A 91 -13.29 -16.03 37.88
CA ARG A 91 -13.83 -14.79 37.33
C ARG A 91 -15.25 -14.51 37.88
N ALA A 92 -15.47 -13.33 38.45
CA ALA A 92 -16.71 -13.00 39.18
C ALA A 92 -17.98 -13.15 38.32
N GLU A 93 -17.85 -12.89 37.01
CA GLU A 93 -18.89 -13.05 36.00
C GLU A 93 -19.48 -14.46 35.93
N ILE A 94 -18.79 -15.49 36.45
CA ILE A 94 -19.35 -16.85 36.58
C ILE A 94 -20.60 -16.87 37.47
N LEU A 95 -20.68 -16.02 38.50
CA LEU A 95 -21.82 -15.97 39.42
C LEU A 95 -22.95 -15.07 38.90
N ASP A 96 -22.59 -14.07 38.09
CA ASP A 96 -23.47 -12.95 37.75
C ASP A 96 -23.89 -12.90 36.28
N ARG A 97 -23.33 -13.77 35.41
CA ARG A 97 -23.62 -13.82 33.96
C ARG A 97 -24.02 -15.22 33.50
N ALA A 98 -25.29 -15.38 33.13
CA ALA A 98 -25.81 -16.64 32.60
C ALA A 98 -25.09 -17.11 31.33
N PHE A 99 -24.66 -16.18 30.47
CA PHE A 99 -23.93 -16.49 29.24
C PHE A 99 -22.49 -16.99 29.48
N VAL A 100 -21.98 -16.90 30.72
CA VAL A 100 -20.68 -17.44 31.15
C VAL A 100 -20.87 -18.79 31.86
N LEU A 101 -21.77 -18.86 32.84
CA LEU A 101 -21.98 -20.08 33.63
C LEU A 101 -22.60 -21.22 32.81
N TYR A 102 -23.55 -20.92 31.91
CA TYR A 102 -24.25 -21.95 31.17
C TYR A 102 -23.34 -22.74 30.20
N PRO A 103 -22.47 -22.10 29.39
CA PRO A 103 -21.48 -22.83 28.59
C PRO A 103 -20.43 -23.55 29.46
N LEU A 104 -20.01 -22.95 30.59
CA LEU A 104 -19.05 -23.57 31.51
C LEU A 104 -19.57 -24.87 32.12
N GLN A 105 -20.82 -24.90 32.59
CA GLN A 105 -21.40 -26.14 33.14
C GLN A 105 -21.67 -27.20 32.06
N GLN A 106 -21.87 -26.82 30.80
CA GLN A 106 -21.94 -27.79 29.69
C GLN A 106 -20.57 -28.43 29.40
N LEU A 107 -19.48 -27.66 29.53
CA LEU A 107 -18.13 -28.16 29.31
C LEU A 107 -17.62 -29.02 30.48
N ALA A 108 -17.84 -28.55 31.71
CA ALA A 108 -17.26 -29.13 32.92
C ALA A 108 -18.28 -29.16 34.09
N PRO A 109 -19.36 -29.97 34.01
CA PRO A 109 -20.45 -29.95 34.99
C PRO A 109 -20.01 -30.33 36.41
N HIS A 110 -18.97 -31.17 36.53
CA HIS A 110 -18.48 -31.70 37.79
C HIS A 110 -17.37 -30.84 38.43
N LEU A 111 -16.79 -29.90 37.67
CA LEU A 111 -15.73 -29.03 38.18
C LEU A 111 -16.32 -28.12 39.25
N LYS A 112 -15.59 -27.97 40.36
CA LYS A 112 -16.02 -27.18 41.51
C LYS A 112 -15.46 -25.77 41.43
N HIS A 113 -16.27 -24.79 41.77
CA HIS A 113 -15.82 -23.40 41.90
C HIS A 113 -14.78 -23.30 43.03
N PRO A 114 -13.52 -22.91 42.77
CA PRO A 114 -12.44 -22.87 43.76
C PRO A 114 -12.77 -22.16 45.08
N GLY A 115 -13.57 -21.08 45.03
CA GLY A 115 -14.00 -20.34 46.23
C GLY A 115 -15.25 -20.86 46.95
N LEU A 116 -16.13 -21.63 46.29
CA LEU A 116 -17.43 -22.06 46.86
C LEU A 116 -17.49 -23.56 47.15
N GLY A 117 -16.62 -24.36 46.53
CA GLY A 117 -16.61 -25.83 46.65
C GLY A 117 -17.83 -26.54 46.04
N ILE A 118 -18.73 -25.79 45.38
CA ILE A 118 -19.93 -26.28 44.69
C ILE A 118 -19.60 -26.55 43.21
N SER A 119 -20.15 -27.60 42.62
CA SER A 119 -19.95 -27.90 41.19
C SER A 119 -20.69 -26.91 40.29
N PHE A 120 -20.20 -26.64 39.08
CA PHE A 120 -20.86 -25.71 38.16
C PHE A 120 -22.27 -26.18 37.73
N ALA A 121 -22.52 -27.49 37.66
CA ALA A 121 -23.87 -28.01 37.42
C ALA A 121 -24.83 -27.73 38.59
N GLU A 122 -24.33 -27.78 39.83
CA GLU A 122 -25.12 -27.47 41.02
C GLU A 122 -25.30 -25.95 41.17
N LEU A 123 -24.27 -25.17 40.89
CA LEU A 123 -24.31 -23.71 40.88
C LEU A 123 -25.33 -23.19 39.85
N TRP A 124 -25.36 -23.76 38.64
CA TRP A 124 -26.37 -23.44 37.62
C TRP A 124 -27.79 -23.82 38.07
N ARG A 125 -27.95 -24.95 38.77
CA ARG A 125 -29.24 -25.40 39.31
C ARG A 125 -29.76 -24.47 40.41
N GLN A 126 -28.87 -23.95 41.25
CA GLN A 126 -29.20 -23.02 42.34
C GLN A 126 -29.59 -21.61 41.82
N LEU A 127 -29.20 -21.25 40.60
CA LEU A 127 -29.39 -19.90 40.05
C LEU A 127 -30.72 -19.66 39.28
N GLN A 128 -31.64 -20.62 39.19
CA GLN A 128 -32.97 -20.39 38.59
C GLN A 128 -34.04 -19.92 39.61
N PRO A 129 -34.92 -18.95 39.27
CA PRO A 129 -34.66 -17.59 38.80
C PRO A 129 -34.62 -16.62 39.99
N GLY A 130 -33.42 -16.16 40.39
CA GLY A 130 -33.24 -15.09 41.38
C GLY A 130 -33.00 -13.72 40.73
N PRO A 131 -33.44 -12.59 41.31
CA PRO A 131 -33.48 -11.27 40.67
C PRO A 131 -32.11 -10.59 40.42
N GLN A 132 -30.98 -11.26 40.71
CA GLN A 132 -29.65 -10.64 40.67
C GLN A 132 -28.82 -10.97 39.41
N LEU A 133 -29.18 -12.00 38.64
CA LEU A 133 -28.63 -12.20 37.30
C LEU A 133 -29.24 -11.14 36.38
N SER A 134 -28.48 -10.09 36.08
CA SER A 134 -28.94 -9.00 35.23
C SER A 134 -29.31 -9.52 33.83
N SER A 135 -30.63 -9.64 33.64
CA SER A 135 -31.38 -9.89 32.41
C SER A 135 -30.88 -11.02 31.50
N CYS A 136 -31.48 -12.20 31.64
CA CYS A 136 -32.20 -12.89 30.57
C CYS A 136 -33.00 -14.04 31.21
N LYS A 137 -34.33 -13.99 31.14
CA LYS A 137 -35.18 -15.06 31.69
C LYS A 137 -34.91 -16.38 30.94
N PRO A 138 -35.02 -17.54 31.58
CA PRO A 138 -35.09 -18.82 30.87
C PRO A 138 -36.30 -18.78 29.93
N GLY A 139 -36.06 -18.63 28.63
CA GLY A 139 -37.09 -18.46 27.60
C GLY A 139 -36.94 -17.24 26.69
N ASP A 140 -36.18 -16.21 27.09
CA ASP A 140 -35.88 -15.03 26.23
C ASP A 140 -34.60 -15.20 25.41
N PHE A 141 -33.82 -16.26 25.68
CA PHE A 141 -32.75 -16.70 24.80
C PHE A 141 -33.36 -17.41 23.59
N ARG A 142 -33.27 -16.79 22.41
CA ARG A 142 -33.44 -17.53 21.16
C ARG A 142 -32.23 -18.44 20.97
N TYR A 143 -32.25 -19.62 21.59
CA TYR A 143 -31.24 -20.65 21.38
C TYR A 143 -31.29 -21.11 19.93
N ARG A 144 -30.28 -20.76 19.14
CA ARG A 144 -29.96 -21.50 17.92
C ARG A 144 -28.72 -22.33 18.18
N VAL A 145 -28.91 -23.54 18.70
CA VAL A 145 -27.85 -24.56 18.70
C VAL A 145 -27.52 -24.84 17.25
N ILE A 146 -26.33 -24.45 16.80
CA ILE A 146 -25.84 -24.83 15.47
C ILE A 146 -25.63 -26.36 15.52
N PRO A 147 -26.41 -27.18 14.78
CA PRO A 147 -26.35 -28.63 14.92
C PRO A 147 -24.98 -29.18 14.55
N ALA A 148 -24.44 -30.09 15.36
CA ALA A 148 -23.15 -30.76 15.12
C ALA A 148 -23.07 -31.49 13.75
N SER A 149 -24.21 -31.78 13.11
CA SER A 149 -24.26 -32.33 11.75
C SER A 149 -23.82 -31.34 10.66
N SER A 150 -23.73 -30.05 10.97
CA SER A 150 -23.11 -29.01 10.12
C SER A 150 -21.64 -28.74 10.47
N GLN A 151 -21.08 -29.50 11.42
CA GLN A 151 -19.70 -29.43 11.89
C GLN A 151 -19.02 -30.80 11.74
N ARG A 152 -18.83 -31.28 10.51
CA ARG A 152 -17.77 -32.28 10.25
C ARG A 152 -16.49 -31.53 9.93
N TYR A 153 -15.75 -31.21 10.98
CA TYR A 153 -14.29 -31.26 10.91
C TYR A 153 -13.93 -32.68 11.37
N SER A 154 -13.47 -33.52 10.45
CA SER A 154 -12.82 -34.77 10.84
C SER A 154 -11.39 -34.40 11.26
N PRO A 155 -10.97 -34.69 12.51
CA PRO A 155 -9.55 -34.72 12.82
C PRO A 155 -8.97 -35.90 12.03
N ILE A 156 -8.02 -35.65 11.14
CA ILE A 156 -7.21 -36.72 10.55
C ILE A 156 -6.24 -37.16 11.65
N ASN A 157 -6.69 -38.04 12.53
CA ASN A 157 -5.89 -38.76 13.52
C ASN A 157 -6.04 -40.27 13.32
N ASP A 158 -5.81 -40.73 12.09
CA ASP A 158 -5.59 -42.15 11.80
C ASP A 158 -4.23 -42.29 11.09
N PRO A 159 -3.22 -42.92 11.73
CA PRO A 159 -1.90 -43.15 11.13
C PRO A 159 -1.94 -44.01 9.85
N HIS A 160 -3.08 -44.63 9.52
CA HIS A 160 -3.26 -45.37 8.28
C HIS A 160 -3.89 -44.58 7.12
N VAL A 161 -4.28 -43.31 7.33
CA VAL A 161 -4.82 -42.44 6.26
C VAL A 161 -3.72 -41.65 5.52
N LEU A 162 -2.49 -41.63 6.04
CA LEU A 162 -1.32 -41.04 5.36
C LEU A 162 -0.91 -41.75 4.05
N ASN A 163 -1.49 -42.90 3.74
CA ASN A 163 -1.23 -43.65 2.50
C ASN A 163 -2.43 -43.76 1.54
N SER A 164 -3.51 -42.98 1.72
CA SER A 164 -4.68 -43.05 0.82
C SER A 164 -5.39 -41.73 0.49
N LEU A 165 -4.77 -40.58 0.77
CA LEU A 165 -5.23 -39.30 0.22
C LEU A 165 -4.64 -39.11 -1.18
N GLU A 166 -5.37 -39.54 -2.21
CA GLU A 166 -5.22 -38.89 -3.51
C GLU A 166 -5.45 -37.39 -3.31
N PRO A 167 -4.58 -36.52 -3.83
CA PRO A 167 -4.69 -35.08 -3.63
C PRO A 167 -6.06 -34.60 -4.12
N CYS A 168 -6.81 -33.95 -3.23
CA CYS A 168 -8.16 -33.47 -3.51
C CYS A 168 -8.14 -32.49 -4.69
N MET A 169 -8.49 -33.00 -5.88
CA MET A 169 -8.47 -32.29 -7.15
C MET A 169 -9.68 -31.35 -7.31
N GLN A 170 -10.05 -30.52 -6.34
CA GLN A 170 -11.16 -29.57 -6.56
C GLN A 170 -10.72 -28.42 -7.48
N PRO A 171 -11.55 -28.00 -8.45
CA PRO A 171 -11.20 -26.93 -9.38
C PRO A 171 -11.17 -25.57 -8.67
N PHE A 172 -10.33 -24.67 -9.16
CA PHE A 172 -10.30 -23.29 -8.69
C PHE A 172 -11.60 -22.58 -9.03
N HIS A 173 -12.02 -21.66 -8.16
CA HIS A 173 -13.18 -20.82 -8.45
C HIS A 173 -12.71 -19.47 -8.99
N VAL A 174 -13.18 -19.13 -10.18
CA VAL A 174 -12.87 -17.85 -10.83
C VAL A 174 -14.16 -17.05 -10.97
N HIS A 175 -14.17 -15.82 -10.47
CA HIS A 175 -15.27 -14.89 -10.61
C HIS A 175 -14.81 -13.66 -11.43
N PRO A 176 -15.42 -13.39 -12.59
CA PRO A 176 -15.04 -12.25 -13.41
C PRO A 176 -15.49 -10.93 -12.76
N LEU A 177 -14.67 -9.89 -12.91
CA LEU A 177 -14.96 -8.50 -12.56
C LEU A 177 -14.77 -7.61 -13.80
N PRO A 178 -15.39 -6.42 -13.84
CA PRO A 178 -15.09 -5.42 -14.87
C PRO A 178 -13.59 -5.11 -14.91
N TYR A 179 -12.99 -5.06 -16.10
CA TYR A 179 -11.57 -4.70 -16.22
C TYR A 179 -11.35 -3.23 -15.88
N LEU A 180 -10.45 -2.98 -14.95
CA LEU A 180 -9.93 -1.66 -14.64
C LEU A 180 -8.42 -1.66 -14.83
N ALA A 181 -7.91 -0.65 -15.55
CA ALA A 181 -6.48 -0.48 -15.73
C ALA A 181 -5.79 0.06 -14.48
N ASP A 182 -6.51 0.83 -13.65
CA ASP A 182 -6.00 1.32 -12.38
C ASP A 182 -6.40 0.36 -11.23
N PRO A 183 -5.44 -0.34 -10.60
CA PRO A 183 -5.72 -1.25 -9.50
C PRO A 183 -6.13 -0.55 -8.22
N THR A 184 -5.87 0.76 -8.06
CA THR A 184 -6.19 1.51 -6.84
C THR A 184 -7.68 1.50 -6.54
N VAL A 185 -8.53 1.44 -7.57
CA VAL A 185 -9.99 1.35 -7.44
C VAL A 185 -10.42 0.08 -6.70
N PHE A 186 -9.86 -1.07 -7.10
CA PHE A 186 -10.12 -2.33 -6.44
C PHE A 186 -9.44 -2.41 -5.08
N PHE A 187 -8.16 -2.01 -5.01
CA PHE A 187 -7.43 -2.13 -3.77
C PHE A 187 -8.00 -1.24 -2.66
N ALA A 188 -8.58 -0.08 -3.00
CA ALA A 188 -9.28 0.76 -2.06
C ALA A 188 -10.37 0.01 -1.27
N VAL A 189 -11.01 -1.00 -1.86
CA VAL A 189 -12.04 -1.80 -1.18
C VAL A 189 -11.48 -2.57 0.02
N ILE A 190 -10.24 -3.04 -0.08
CA ILE A 190 -9.60 -3.92 0.90
C ILE A 190 -8.39 -3.30 1.60
N ARG A 191 -7.98 -2.06 1.25
CA ARG A 191 -6.72 -1.45 1.71
C ARG A 191 -6.52 -1.46 3.23
N ASN A 192 -7.59 -1.30 4.00
CA ASN A 192 -7.57 -1.27 5.46
C ASN A 192 -7.74 -2.66 6.10
N ALA A 193 -7.94 -3.69 5.30
CA ALA A 193 -8.07 -5.05 5.79
C ALA A 193 -6.71 -5.57 6.32
N PRO A 194 -6.72 -6.45 7.33
CA PRO A 194 -5.51 -7.11 7.80
C PRO A 194 -4.78 -7.83 6.66
N GLY A 195 -3.47 -7.61 6.56
CA GLY A 195 -2.64 -8.20 5.51
C GLY A 195 -3.00 -7.74 4.10
N ALA A 196 -3.62 -6.57 3.93
CA ALA A 196 -3.86 -6.05 2.58
C ALA A 196 -2.53 -5.79 1.85
N VAL A 197 -2.39 -6.43 0.69
CA VAL A 197 -1.21 -6.35 -0.17
C VAL A 197 -1.61 -6.10 -1.62
N LEU A 198 -0.88 -5.20 -2.27
CA LEU A 198 -0.97 -4.87 -3.68
C LEU A 198 0.41 -5.01 -4.33
N PHE A 199 0.50 -5.78 -5.39
CA PHE A 199 1.57 -5.75 -6.38
C PHE A 199 1.05 -5.00 -7.60
N ASP A 200 1.70 -3.88 -7.92
CA ASP A 200 1.22 -2.88 -8.85
C ASP A 200 2.14 -2.76 -10.06
N SER A 201 1.59 -2.97 -11.25
CA SER A 201 2.27 -2.81 -12.53
C SER A 201 2.38 -1.36 -13.00
N GLY A 202 1.79 -0.42 -12.27
CA GLY A 202 1.80 1.02 -12.54
C GLY A 202 0.82 1.46 -13.63
N ARG A 203 -0.13 0.61 -14.04
CA ARG A 203 -1.13 0.90 -15.09
C ARG A 203 -2.17 1.94 -14.63
N PRO A 204 -2.68 2.84 -15.49
CA PRO A 204 -2.48 2.90 -16.94
C PRO A 204 -1.20 3.64 -17.37
N THR A 205 -0.52 4.35 -16.45
CA THR A 205 0.64 5.20 -16.78
C THR A 205 1.85 4.40 -17.24
N SER A 206 2.16 3.30 -16.55
CA SER A 206 3.16 2.32 -16.98
C SER A 206 2.62 1.49 -18.14
N GLN A 207 3.44 1.31 -19.17
CA GLN A 207 3.12 0.44 -20.30
C GLN A 207 3.61 -1.00 -20.11
N ARG A 208 4.32 -1.27 -19.01
CA ARG A 208 4.92 -2.57 -18.68
C ARG A 208 4.32 -3.15 -17.41
N GLY A 209 4.56 -4.44 -17.20
CA GLY A 209 3.87 -5.23 -16.20
C GLY A 209 2.53 -5.73 -16.75
N ARG A 210 2.34 -7.05 -16.62
CA ARG A 210 1.18 -7.75 -17.17
C ARG A 210 0.03 -7.84 -16.17
N TYR A 211 0.36 -7.98 -14.90
CA TYR A 211 -0.61 -8.24 -13.84
C TYR A 211 -0.51 -7.19 -12.75
N ASP A 212 -1.67 -6.68 -12.34
CA ASP A 212 -1.86 -6.23 -10.96
C ASP A 212 -2.42 -7.39 -10.15
N LEU A 213 -1.90 -7.57 -8.93
CA LEU A 213 -2.28 -8.67 -8.05
C LEU A 213 -2.50 -8.14 -6.64
N MET A 214 -3.65 -8.44 -6.03
CA MET A 214 -3.96 -8.00 -4.68
C MET A 214 -4.72 -9.05 -3.88
N SER A 215 -4.52 -9.01 -2.56
CA SER A 215 -5.25 -9.86 -1.61
C SER A 215 -5.30 -9.23 -0.22
N ALA A 216 -6.07 -9.82 0.68
CA ALA A 216 -6.20 -9.46 2.09
C ALA A 216 -6.70 -10.66 2.91
N TRP A 217 -6.67 -10.52 4.24
CA TRP A 217 -7.07 -11.57 5.19
C TRP A 217 -6.28 -12.87 4.97
N PRO A 218 -4.96 -12.86 5.19
CA PRO A 218 -4.20 -14.10 5.15
C PRO A 218 -4.75 -15.07 6.20
N ILE A 219 -4.89 -16.35 5.85
CA ILE A 219 -5.33 -17.39 6.80
C ILE A 219 -4.26 -17.67 7.88
N ARG A 220 -3.02 -17.26 7.60
CA ARG A 220 -1.89 -17.29 8.52
C ARG A 220 -0.83 -16.28 8.09
N SER A 221 -0.18 -15.63 9.05
CA SER A 221 0.96 -14.75 8.83
C SER A 221 2.22 -15.35 9.44
N PHE A 222 3.36 -15.10 8.79
CA PHE A 222 4.66 -15.66 9.14
C PHE A 222 5.66 -14.53 9.31
N GLN A 223 6.36 -14.57 10.45
CA GLN A 223 7.57 -13.80 10.73
C GLN A 223 8.61 -14.80 11.24
N PRO A 224 9.91 -14.58 11.00
CA PRO A 224 10.97 -15.39 11.59
C PRO A 224 10.91 -15.30 13.12
N TYR A 225 10.99 -16.43 13.81
CA TYR A 225 11.13 -16.41 15.28
C TYR A 225 12.54 -15.95 15.68
N GLU A 226 12.70 -15.48 16.91
CA GLU A 226 14.02 -15.13 17.43
C GLU A 226 14.95 -16.36 17.41
N GLY A 227 16.13 -16.19 16.80
CA GLY A 227 17.10 -17.29 16.63
C GLY A 227 16.73 -18.34 15.57
N GLU A 228 15.60 -18.19 14.86
CA GLU A 228 15.21 -19.12 13.79
C GLU A 228 16.16 -19.01 12.60
N SER A 229 16.69 -20.16 12.14
CA SER A 229 17.49 -20.20 10.92
C SER A 229 16.63 -19.93 9.68
N SER A 230 17.23 -19.34 8.63
CA SER A 230 16.53 -19.13 7.35
C SER A 230 15.99 -20.43 6.74
N ALA A 231 16.68 -21.55 6.95
CA ALA A 231 16.24 -22.88 6.51
C ALA A 231 14.98 -23.34 7.26
N ALA A 232 14.93 -23.20 8.59
CA ALA A 232 13.75 -23.54 9.39
C ALA A 232 12.54 -22.67 9.00
N PHE A 233 12.78 -21.37 8.81
CA PHE A 233 11.75 -20.46 8.32
C PHE A 233 11.20 -20.88 6.96
N ALA A 234 12.09 -21.24 6.02
CA ALA A 234 11.71 -21.74 4.70
C ALA A 234 10.87 -23.02 4.79
N GLU A 235 11.18 -23.96 5.68
CA GLU A 235 10.36 -25.17 5.89
C GLU A 235 8.95 -24.84 6.40
N ARG A 236 8.78 -23.86 7.30
CA ARG A 236 7.44 -23.44 7.74
C ARG A 236 6.62 -22.87 6.58
N LEU A 237 7.25 -22.06 5.73
CA LEU A 237 6.62 -21.50 4.53
C LEU A 237 6.24 -22.61 3.52
N ARG A 238 7.10 -23.62 3.33
CA ARG A 238 6.78 -24.79 2.49
C ARG A 238 5.61 -25.59 3.03
N ALA A 239 5.60 -25.90 4.32
CA ALA A 239 4.53 -26.62 4.96
C ALA A 239 3.19 -25.87 4.82
N ALA A 240 3.23 -24.56 4.99
CA ALA A 240 2.08 -23.67 4.79
C ALA A 240 1.57 -23.69 3.35
N LEU A 241 2.46 -23.53 2.36
CA LEU A 241 2.08 -23.57 0.95
C LEU A 241 1.50 -24.94 0.56
N LYS A 242 2.10 -26.03 1.04
CA LYS A 242 1.60 -27.40 0.82
C LYS A 242 0.21 -27.63 1.41
N SER A 243 -0.12 -26.95 2.52
CA SER A 243 -1.43 -27.07 3.16
C SER A 243 -2.60 -26.56 2.30
N LEU A 244 -2.33 -25.69 1.31
CA LEU A 244 -3.32 -25.21 0.34
C LEU A 244 -3.62 -26.23 -0.78
N GLY A 245 -2.90 -27.35 -0.81
CA GLY A 245 -3.01 -28.36 -1.86
C GLY A 245 -2.27 -27.97 -3.15
N HIS A 246 -2.29 -28.90 -4.11
CA HIS A 246 -1.64 -28.72 -5.41
C HIS A 246 -2.64 -28.35 -6.50
N ARG A 247 -2.19 -27.46 -7.37
CA ARG A 247 -2.89 -27.09 -8.60
C ARG A 247 -2.87 -28.25 -9.61
N ARG A 248 -3.93 -28.40 -10.40
CA ARG A 248 -3.92 -29.26 -11.60
C ARG A 248 -3.00 -28.66 -12.68
N PRO A 249 -2.21 -29.47 -13.41
CA PRO A 249 -1.30 -28.98 -14.46
C PRO A 249 -1.99 -28.21 -15.60
N ASP A 250 -3.28 -28.48 -15.84
CA ASP A 250 -4.00 -28.06 -17.06
C ASP A 250 -4.71 -26.70 -16.93
N GLU A 251 -4.71 -26.10 -15.74
CA GLU A 251 -5.27 -24.76 -15.56
C GLU A 251 -4.18 -23.72 -15.86
N GLU A 252 -4.49 -22.63 -16.56
CA GLU A 252 -3.61 -21.46 -16.74
C GLU A 252 -4.22 -20.23 -16.05
N LEU A 253 -3.82 -20.02 -14.79
CA LEU A 253 -4.26 -18.99 -13.88
C LEU A 253 -3.01 -18.26 -13.41
N PRO A 254 -3.07 -16.91 -13.35
CA PRO A 254 -1.92 -16.09 -12.99
C PRO A 254 -1.54 -16.18 -11.49
N PHE A 255 -2.43 -16.74 -10.66
CA PHE A 255 -2.18 -16.98 -9.24
C PHE A 255 -3.15 -18.05 -8.72
N THR A 256 -2.70 -18.93 -7.84
CA THR A 256 -3.49 -20.07 -7.33
C THR A 256 -3.56 -20.18 -5.80
N GLY A 257 -3.49 -19.04 -5.12
CA GLY A 257 -3.30 -19.02 -3.66
C GLY A 257 -1.84 -19.30 -3.31
N GLY A 258 -1.38 -18.76 -2.20
CA GLY A 258 0.01 -18.92 -1.77
C GLY A 258 0.50 -17.78 -0.90
N LEU A 259 1.82 -17.59 -0.90
CA LEU A 259 2.53 -16.67 -0.04
C LEU A 259 2.64 -15.30 -0.71
N MET A 260 2.39 -14.23 0.03
CA MET A 260 2.68 -12.86 -0.40
C MET A 260 3.25 -12.06 0.77
N GLY A 261 4.19 -11.17 0.49
CA GLY A 261 4.72 -10.29 1.52
C GLY A 261 6.05 -9.67 1.12
N TYR A 262 6.90 -9.47 2.12
CA TYR A 262 8.22 -8.88 1.92
C TYR A 262 9.31 -9.54 2.77
N LEU A 263 10.54 -9.37 2.31
CA LEU A 263 11.78 -9.57 3.04
C LEU A 263 12.48 -8.21 3.16
N SER A 264 12.77 -7.76 4.38
CA SER A 264 13.60 -6.57 4.61
C SER A 264 15.05 -6.90 4.27
N TYR A 265 15.88 -5.90 3.99
CA TYR A 265 17.33 -6.10 3.79
C TYR A 265 17.98 -6.81 4.98
N ASP A 266 17.47 -6.56 6.19
CA ASP A 266 17.99 -7.14 7.43
C ASP A 266 17.78 -8.64 7.54
N PHE A 267 16.78 -9.20 6.84
CA PHE A 267 16.66 -10.65 6.68
C PHE A 267 17.94 -11.24 6.08
N GLY A 268 18.51 -10.57 5.07
CA GLY A 268 19.73 -10.99 4.41
C GLY A 268 21.01 -10.78 5.24
N ARG A 269 21.01 -9.84 6.20
CA ARG A 269 22.12 -9.67 7.16
C ARG A 269 22.31 -10.94 7.96
N ALA A 270 21.22 -11.51 8.50
CA ALA A 270 21.25 -12.73 9.28
C ALA A 270 21.76 -13.93 8.44
N VAL A 271 21.37 -14.01 7.16
CA VAL A 271 21.81 -15.07 6.23
C VAL A 271 23.33 -15.12 6.08
N ILE A 272 24.02 -13.97 6.12
CA ILE A 272 25.48 -13.92 6.00
C ILE A 272 26.23 -13.88 7.35
N GLY A 273 25.51 -14.03 8.46
CA GLY A 273 26.06 -14.05 9.82
C GLY A 273 26.33 -12.68 10.43
N LEU A 274 25.75 -11.61 9.89
CA LEU A 274 25.73 -10.31 10.55
C LEU A 274 24.64 -10.28 11.61
N LYS A 275 24.91 -9.64 12.74
CA LYS A 275 23.93 -9.52 13.83
C LYS A 275 22.74 -8.67 13.36
N PRO A 276 21.50 -9.04 13.75
CA PRO A 276 20.36 -8.14 13.65
C PRO A 276 20.63 -6.86 14.44
N SER A 277 20.25 -5.73 13.88
CA SER A 277 20.34 -4.45 14.57
C SER A 277 19.27 -4.37 15.67
N GLU A 278 19.57 -3.74 16.79
CA GLU A 278 18.56 -3.43 17.82
C GLU A 278 17.54 -2.36 17.34
N ARG A 279 17.73 -1.81 16.13
CA ARG A 279 17.00 -0.65 15.56
C ARG A 279 16.05 -1.01 14.42
N VAL A 280 15.57 -2.25 14.38
CA VAL A 280 14.68 -2.74 13.31
C VAL A 280 13.30 -2.06 13.40
N GLN A 281 12.89 -1.36 12.34
CA GLN A 281 11.64 -0.58 12.30
C GLN A 281 10.40 -1.42 11.99
N ILE A 282 10.59 -2.55 11.28
CA ILE A 282 9.55 -3.49 10.85
C ILE A 282 10.09 -4.91 10.92
N PRO A 283 9.26 -5.96 11.07
CA PRO A 283 9.73 -7.34 11.03
C PRO A 283 10.64 -7.61 9.82
N THR A 284 11.70 -8.41 10.00
CA THR A 284 12.68 -8.71 8.94
C THR A 284 12.05 -9.47 7.78
N ALA A 285 10.97 -10.21 8.03
CA ALA A 285 10.05 -10.69 7.00
C ALA A 285 8.63 -10.70 7.56
N LEU A 286 7.65 -10.37 6.72
CA LEU A 286 6.23 -10.55 6.99
C LEU A 286 5.58 -11.14 5.74
N ILE A 287 5.11 -12.37 5.87
CA ILE A 287 4.57 -13.15 4.76
C ILE A 287 3.20 -13.69 5.16
N GLY A 288 2.16 -13.39 4.38
CA GLY A 288 0.83 -13.96 4.57
C GLY A 288 0.59 -15.15 3.65
N LEU A 289 -0.16 -16.15 4.11
CA LEU A 289 -0.73 -17.22 3.29
C LEU A 289 -2.14 -16.83 2.87
N TYR A 290 -2.33 -16.58 1.59
CA TYR A 290 -3.58 -16.12 0.99
C TYR A 290 -4.24 -17.21 0.18
N THR A 291 -5.54 -17.37 0.37
CA THR A 291 -6.35 -18.37 -0.32
C THR A 291 -7.10 -17.77 -1.53
N TRP A 292 -7.03 -16.46 -1.74
CA TRP A 292 -7.65 -15.78 -2.86
C TRP A 292 -6.77 -14.63 -3.36
N ALA A 293 -7.00 -14.17 -4.58
CA ALA A 293 -6.48 -12.91 -5.08
C ALA A 293 -7.42 -12.30 -6.12
N LEU A 294 -7.42 -10.98 -6.22
CA LEU A 294 -7.90 -10.29 -7.41
C LEU A 294 -6.70 -10.07 -8.34
N VAL A 295 -6.83 -10.52 -9.59
CA VAL A 295 -5.81 -10.34 -10.62
C VAL A 295 -6.39 -9.60 -11.81
N SER A 296 -5.76 -8.48 -12.18
CA SER A 296 -6.04 -7.76 -13.43
C SER A 296 -4.96 -8.09 -14.44
N ASP A 297 -5.32 -8.79 -15.51
CA ASP A 297 -4.44 -9.07 -16.65
C ASP A 297 -4.64 -7.98 -17.70
N HIS A 298 -3.65 -7.09 -17.83
CA HIS A 298 -3.70 -5.95 -18.74
C HIS A 298 -3.51 -6.34 -20.20
N GLN A 299 -2.93 -7.51 -20.47
CA GLN A 299 -2.77 -8.02 -21.83
C GLN A 299 -4.09 -8.55 -22.37
N THR A 300 -4.82 -9.32 -21.55
CA THR A 300 -6.15 -9.84 -21.93
C THR A 300 -7.30 -8.88 -21.61
N ARG A 301 -7.02 -7.80 -20.86
CA ARG A 301 -7.97 -6.82 -20.36
C ARG A 301 -9.09 -7.48 -19.56
N GLN A 302 -8.72 -8.32 -18.60
CA GLN A 302 -9.64 -9.05 -17.73
C GLN A 302 -9.24 -8.91 -16.26
N SER A 303 -10.20 -8.56 -15.41
CA SER A 303 -10.05 -8.62 -13.95
C SER A 303 -10.83 -9.80 -13.40
N ARG A 304 -10.21 -10.59 -12.51
CA ARG A 304 -10.79 -11.83 -11.99
C ARG A 304 -10.45 -11.98 -10.51
N LEU A 305 -11.43 -12.38 -9.71
CA LEU A 305 -11.20 -12.96 -8.39
C LEU A 305 -10.92 -14.45 -8.57
N ILE A 306 -9.78 -14.92 -8.08
CA ILE A 306 -9.37 -16.31 -8.12
C ILE A 306 -9.34 -16.82 -6.68
N PHE A 307 -10.03 -17.93 -6.43
CA PHE A 307 -10.14 -18.56 -5.12
C PHE A 307 -9.57 -19.97 -5.17
N ASN A 308 -8.62 -20.25 -4.30
CA ASN A 308 -8.14 -21.59 -4.02
C ASN A 308 -9.27 -22.44 -3.39
N PRO A 309 -9.36 -23.75 -3.67
CA PRO A 309 -10.36 -24.63 -3.08
C PRO A 309 -10.39 -24.64 -1.54
N ALA A 310 -9.30 -24.27 -0.88
CA ALA A 310 -9.23 -24.10 0.57
C ALA A 310 -10.08 -22.94 1.11
N VAL A 311 -10.50 -21.99 0.27
CA VAL A 311 -11.39 -20.89 0.67
C VAL A 311 -12.76 -21.43 1.05
N ASN A 312 -13.27 -21.04 2.22
CA ASN A 312 -14.62 -21.45 2.61
C ASN A 312 -15.69 -20.74 1.74
N ASN A 313 -16.80 -21.43 1.46
CA ASN A 313 -17.84 -20.92 0.57
C ASN A 313 -18.48 -19.59 1.02
N GLN A 314 -18.52 -19.32 2.32
CA GLN A 314 -19.13 -18.10 2.86
C GLN A 314 -18.21 -16.90 2.64
N GLU A 315 -16.92 -17.05 2.97
CA GLU A 315 -15.87 -16.07 2.71
C GLU A 315 -15.78 -15.73 1.23
N ARG A 316 -15.79 -16.74 0.34
CA ARG A 316 -15.84 -16.50 -1.11
C ARG A 316 -17.02 -15.61 -1.51
N LYS A 317 -18.22 -15.90 -1.02
CA LYS A 317 -19.42 -15.11 -1.32
C LYS A 317 -19.31 -13.68 -0.77
N SER A 318 -18.77 -13.51 0.43
CA SER A 318 -18.54 -12.20 1.03
C SER A 318 -17.56 -11.37 0.22
N ILE A 319 -16.44 -11.95 -0.22
CA ILE A 319 -15.44 -11.27 -1.05
C ILE A 319 -16.04 -10.87 -2.41
N ILE A 320 -16.75 -11.78 -3.08
CA ILE A 320 -17.45 -11.45 -4.33
C ILE A 320 -18.42 -10.29 -4.11
N SER A 321 -19.27 -10.36 -3.08
CA SER A 321 -20.23 -9.30 -2.77
C SER A 321 -19.55 -7.97 -2.48
N LEU A 322 -18.40 -7.98 -1.79
CA LEU A 322 -17.64 -6.79 -1.44
C LEU A 322 -17.11 -6.05 -2.68
N PHE A 323 -16.59 -6.78 -3.67
CA PHE A 323 -16.12 -6.18 -4.91
C PHE A 323 -17.25 -5.83 -5.89
N GLN A 324 -18.41 -6.50 -5.79
CA GLN A 324 -19.58 -6.23 -6.63
C GLN A 324 -20.43 -5.04 -6.15
N SER A 325 -20.51 -4.80 -4.84
CA SER A 325 -21.32 -3.70 -4.30
C SER A 325 -20.82 -2.32 -4.71
N GLY A 326 -19.61 -2.23 -5.28
CA GLY A 326 -18.92 -0.98 -5.55
C GLY A 326 -18.53 -0.27 -4.25
N THR A 327 -17.50 0.55 -4.31
CA THR A 327 -17.10 1.41 -3.21
C THR A 327 -17.65 2.81 -3.44
N THR A 328 -18.47 3.31 -2.51
CA THR A 328 -18.45 4.75 -2.23
C THR A 328 -17.08 5.05 -1.63
N ARG A 329 -16.25 5.83 -2.32
CA ARG A 329 -14.94 6.29 -1.80
C ARG A 329 -15.22 7.02 -0.48
N LYS A 330 -15.05 6.34 0.66
CA LYS A 330 -15.08 7.02 1.96
C LYS A 330 -13.94 8.04 1.90
N THR A 331 -14.25 9.30 2.23
CA THR A 331 -13.26 10.37 2.31
C THR A 331 -12.12 9.90 3.20
N ASP A 332 -10.95 9.70 2.60
CA ASP A 332 -9.77 9.29 3.33
C ASP A 332 -9.35 10.37 4.32
N GLU A 333 -8.79 9.93 5.45
CA GLU A 333 -8.10 10.85 6.35
C GLU A 333 -6.96 11.56 5.58
N PRO A 334 -6.81 12.87 5.76
CA PRO A 334 -5.81 13.64 5.03
C PRO A 334 -4.40 13.15 5.40
N PHE A 335 -3.52 13.01 4.42
CA PHE A 335 -2.10 12.78 4.66
C PHE A 335 -1.36 14.12 4.70
N THR A 336 -0.48 14.32 5.69
CA THR A 336 0.33 15.53 5.80
C THR A 336 1.76 15.21 6.22
N LEU A 337 2.70 16.06 5.81
CA LEU A 337 4.09 16.03 6.24
C LEU A 337 4.37 17.12 7.27
N GLY A 338 5.17 16.82 8.29
CA GLY A 338 5.56 17.82 9.29
C GLY A 338 6.65 18.79 8.80
N ALA A 339 7.54 18.34 7.93
CA ALA A 339 8.63 19.13 7.38
C ALA A 339 9.15 18.54 6.04
N LYS A 340 10.05 19.27 5.37
CA LYS A 340 10.81 18.73 4.24
C LYS A 340 11.64 17.53 4.67
N PHE A 341 11.92 16.63 3.73
CA PHE A 341 12.78 15.49 3.99
C PHE A 341 14.20 15.96 4.31
N THR A 342 14.77 15.41 5.38
CA THR A 342 16.15 15.71 5.80
C THR A 342 17.00 14.45 5.72
N PRO A 343 18.27 14.56 5.27
CA PRO A 343 19.19 13.43 5.28
C PRO A 343 19.61 13.09 6.72
N THR A 344 19.86 11.81 6.98
CA THR A 344 20.41 11.35 8.28
C THR A 344 21.90 11.62 8.43
N VAL A 345 22.61 11.85 7.32
CA VAL A 345 24.07 12.07 7.29
C VAL A 345 24.38 13.42 6.66
N THR A 346 25.44 14.07 7.13
CA THR A 346 25.96 15.28 6.49
C THR A 346 26.78 14.91 5.25
N TYR A 347 26.96 15.86 4.33
CA TYR A 347 27.82 15.64 3.16
C TYR A 347 29.26 15.23 3.57
N ASN A 348 29.83 15.87 4.59
CA ASN A 348 31.17 15.52 5.07
C ASN A 348 31.26 14.09 5.62
N ALA A 349 30.23 13.61 6.33
CA ALA A 349 30.18 12.22 6.76
C ALA A 349 30.03 11.25 5.58
N TYR A 350 29.21 11.62 4.60
CA TYR A 350 29.05 10.86 3.35
C TYR A 350 30.39 10.76 2.60
N GLU A 351 31.10 11.88 2.43
CA GLU A 351 32.41 11.93 1.75
C GLU A 351 33.47 11.07 2.45
N ASN A 352 33.54 11.10 3.78
CA ASN A 352 34.43 10.24 4.55
C ASN A 352 34.11 8.75 4.37
N ALA A 353 32.82 8.38 4.30
CA ALA A 353 32.42 7.01 4.02
C ALA A 353 32.84 6.57 2.61
N ILE A 354 32.68 7.43 1.59
CA ILE A 354 33.17 7.15 0.23
C ILE A 354 34.69 6.98 0.21
N SER A 355 35.44 7.82 0.94
CA SER A 355 36.89 7.65 1.07
C SER A 355 37.25 6.30 1.67
N SER A 356 36.54 5.87 2.72
CA SER A 356 36.78 4.56 3.36
C SER A 356 36.46 3.40 2.41
N ILE A 357 35.42 3.52 1.59
CA ILE A 357 35.11 2.53 0.54
C ILE A 357 36.22 2.48 -0.51
N HIS A 358 36.77 3.62 -0.93
CA HIS A 358 37.91 3.63 -1.85
C HIS A 358 39.14 2.95 -1.24
N ASP A 359 39.41 3.12 0.06
CA ASP A 359 40.49 2.43 0.74
C ASP A 359 40.27 0.90 0.72
N TYR A 360 39.04 0.44 0.95
CA TYR A 360 38.68 -0.98 0.83
C TYR A 360 38.85 -1.53 -0.59
N ILE A 361 38.44 -0.76 -1.61
CA ILE A 361 38.61 -1.15 -3.01
C ILE A 361 40.11 -1.20 -3.37
N ALA A 362 40.89 -0.20 -2.96
CA ALA A 362 42.33 -0.13 -3.22
C ALA A 362 43.10 -1.28 -2.52
N ALA A 363 42.65 -1.71 -1.34
CA ALA A 363 43.18 -2.87 -0.64
C ALA A 363 42.81 -4.21 -1.30
N GLY A 364 41.88 -4.22 -2.26
CA GLY A 364 41.41 -5.42 -2.93
C GLY A 364 40.33 -6.20 -2.16
N ASP A 365 39.71 -5.60 -1.14
CA ASP A 365 38.65 -6.25 -0.36
C ASP A 365 37.36 -6.42 -1.17
N CYS A 366 37.08 -5.49 -2.07
CA CYS A 366 35.90 -5.50 -2.92
C CYS A 366 36.14 -4.73 -4.22
N TYR A 367 35.28 -4.98 -5.22
CA TYR A 367 35.24 -4.25 -6.49
C TYR A 367 34.18 -3.14 -6.48
N GLN A 368 33.08 -3.38 -5.75
CA GLN A 368 31.97 -2.44 -5.65
C GLN A 368 31.27 -2.59 -4.30
N VAL A 369 30.86 -1.46 -3.72
CA VAL A 369 29.95 -1.41 -2.56
C VAL A 369 28.79 -0.47 -2.89
N ASN A 370 27.55 -0.94 -2.79
CA ASN A 370 26.37 -0.09 -2.90
C ASN A 370 26.20 0.67 -1.60
N PHE A 371 26.51 1.97 -1.58
CA PHE A 371 26.43 2.81 -0.39
C PHE A 371 25.19 3.71 -0.44
N THR A 372 24.51 3.86 0.70
CA THR A 372 23.19 4.47 0.75
C THR A 372 23.07 5.46 1.91
N GLN A 373 22.16 6.41 1.76
CA GLN A 373 21.77 7.35 2.81
C GLN A 373 20.25 7.43 2.92
N LYS A 374 19.76 7.68 4.13
CA LYS A 374 18.34 7.79 4.44
C LYS A 374 17.91 9.24 4.53
N PHE A 375 16.72 9.52 4.04
CA PHE A 375 15.99 10.77 4.17
C PHE A 375 14.69 10.51 4.89
N PHE A 376 14.29 11.40 5.80
CA PHE A 376 13.07 11.19 6.58
C PHE A 376 12.38 12.51 6.93
N THR A 377 11.10 12.40 7.29
CA THR A 377 10.31 13.47 7.91
C THR A 377 9.16 12.84 8.70
N SER A 378 8.51 13.62 9.56
CA SER A 378 7.29 13.16 10.23
C SER A 378 6.08 13.24 9.28
N TYR A 379 5.12 12.34 9.46
CA TYR A 379 3.84 12.36 8.75
C TYR A 379 2.67 12.12 9.72
N SER A 380 1.47 12.47 9.26
CA SER A 380 0.22 12.07 9.91
C SER A 380 -0.86 11.75 8.89
N GLY A 381 -1.84 10.95 9.31
CA GLY A 381 -2.96 10.49 8.47
C GLY A 381 -2.61 9.28 7.60
N ASN A 382 -3.36 9.08 6.50
CA ASN A 382 -3.35 7.81 5.77
C ASN A 382 -2.28 7.75 4.63
N PRO A 383 -1.24 6.90 4.73
CA PRO A 383 -0.22 6.76 3.67
C PRO A 383 -0.78 6.31 2.32
N TRP A 384 -1.97 5.70 2.28
CA TRP A 384 -2.63 5.37 1.02
C TRP A 384 -2.76 6.61 0.10
N ARG A 385 -3.02 7.79 0.68
CA ARG A 385 -3.13 9.02 -0.09
C ARG A 385 -1.79 9.44 -0.72
N ALA A 386 -0.69 9.23 0.00
CA ALA A 386 0.65 9.47 -0.52
C ALA A 386 0.96 8.50 -1.67
N TYR A 387 0.57 7.22 -1.54
CA TYR A 387 0.74 6.21 -2.58
C TYR A 387 0.00 6.57 -3.86
N GLU A 388 -1.29 6.94 -3.79
CA GLU A 388 -2.09 7.33 -4.97
C GLU A 388 -1.44 8.47 -5.75
N ILE A 389 -0.99 9.52 -5.05
CA ILE A 389 -0.35 10.68 -5.69
C ILE A 389 0.99 10.30 -6.32
N LEU A 390 1.83 9.56 -5.60
CA LEU A 390 3.13 9.14 -6.11
C LEU A 390 3.02 8.19 -7.29
N ARG A 391 2.05 7.28 -7.27
CA ARG A 391 1.77 6.35 -8.37
C ARG A 391 1.53 7.07 -9.69
N ASN A 392 0.80 8.18 -9.67
CA ASN A 392 0.55 8.98 -10.87
C ASN A 392 1.81 9.68 -11.40
N HIS A 393 2.76 10.02 -10.53
CA HIS A 393 3.99 10.73 -10.90
C HIS A 393 5.18 9.79 -11.18
N CYS A 394 5.20 8.60 -10.59
CA CYS A 394 6.32 7.68 -10.54
C CYS A 394 5.88 6.23 -10.82
N ALA A 395 5.02 6.03 -11.82
CA ALA A 395 4.55 4.71 -12.20
C ALA A 395 5.70 3.80 -12.65
N THR A 396 5.79 2.61 -12.06
CA THR A 396 6.80 1.61 -12.36
C THR A 396 6.20 0.21 -12.44
N PRO A 397 6.82 -0.72 -13.19
CA PRO A 397 6.26 -2.04 -13.47
C PRO A 397 6.29 -3.04 -12.30
N PHE A 398 7.00 -2.73 -11.21
CA PHE A 398 7.18 -3.62 -10.06
C PHE A 398 6.92 -2.89 -8.73
N GLY A 399 5.97 -1.96 -8.74
CA GLY A 399 5.53 -1.24 -7.56
C GLY A 399 4.65 -2.09 -6.64
N GLY A 400 4.23 -1.51 -5.53
CA GLY A 400 3.29 -2.16 -4.63
C GLY A 400 3.02 -1.40 -3.34
N TYR A 401 2.01 -1.86 -2.62
CA TYR A 401 1.60 -1.34 -1.32
C TYR A 401 1.36 -2.49 -0.35
N ILE A 402 1.96 -2.44 0.84
CA ILE A 402 1.67 -3.38 1.92
C ILE A 402 1.18 -2.58 3.12
N ASN A 403 -0.04 -2.88 3.57
CA ASN A 403 -0.57 -2.34 4.81
C ASN A 403 0.08 -3.04 6.01
N LEU A 404 0.75 -2.27 6.87
CA LEU A 404 1.35 -2.77 8.12
C LEU A 404 0.46 -2.55 9.35
N GLY A 405 -0.74 -1.99 9.17
CA GLY A 405 -1.66 -1.63 10.24
C GLY A 405 -1.36 -0.25 10.84
N GLN A 406 -2.26 0.31 11.65
CA GLN A 406 -2.05 1.57 12.38
C GLN A 406 -1.58 2.79 11.54
N HIS A 407 -1.98 2.86 10.27
CA HIS A 407 -1.49 3.86 9.31
C HIS A 407 0.02 3.76 8.99
N ASP A 408 0.59 2.57 9.15
CA ASP A 408 1.92 2.21 8.67
C ASP A 408 1.80 1.44 7.35
N ALA A 409 2.76 1.68 6.46
CA ALA A 409 2.75 1.05 5.14
C ALA A 409 4.13 1.02 4.48
N ILE A 410 4.33 0.02 3.63
CA ILE A 410 5.40 0.00 2.63
C ILE A 410 4.79 0.48 1.30
N MET A 411 5.43 1.46 0.68
CA MET A 411 5.03 2.03 -0.61
C MET A 411 6.20 1.90 -1.60
N SER A 412 6.17 0.88 -2.45
CA SER A 412 7.24 0.61 -3.41
C SER A 412 6.90 1.16 -4.80
N PHE A 413 7.88 1.84 -5.40
CA PHE A 413 7.86 2.28 -6.80
C PHE A 413 9.07 1.69 -7.53
N SER A 414 9.32 0.39 -7.36
CA SER A 414 10.50 -0.26 -7.92
C SER A 414 10.43 -0.41 -9.45
N PRO A 415 11.50 -0.02 -10.18
CA PRO A 415 11.65 -0.31 -11.60
C PRO A 415 12.26 -1.70 -11.88
N GLU A 416 12.78 -2.39 -10.86
CA GLU A 416 13.68 -3.54 -11.04
C GLU A 416 13.09 -4.82 -10.42
N ARG A 417 12.89 -5.82 -11.27
CA ARG A 417 12.60 -7.20 -10.85
C ARG A 417 13.85 -7.75 -10.19
N PHE A 418 13.67 -8.42 -9.05
CA PHE A 418 14.74 -9.20 -8.45
C PHE A 418 14.88 -10.55 -9.16
N ILE A 419 13.94 -11.47 -8.95
CA ILE A 419 13.94 -12.82 -9.52
C ILE A 419 12.51 -13.25 -9.85
N GLN A 420 12.33 -13.85 -11.03
CA GLN A 420 11.11 -14.56 -11.40
C GLN A 420 11.39 -16.06 -11.53
N SER A 421 10.43 -16.88 -11.10
CA SER A 421 10.43 -18.33 -11.35
C SER A 421 9.06 -18.75 -11.87
N ILE A 422 9.00 -19.32 -13.07
CA ILE A 422 7.77 -19.84 -13.68
C ILE A 422 8.06 -21.24 -14.21
N ASN A 423 7.32 -22.24 -13.74
CA ASN A 423 7.48 -23.64 -14.14
C ASN A 423 8.94 -24.12 -14.06
N GLY A 424 9.65 -23.71 -12.99
CA GLY A 424 11.07 -24.04 -12.78
C GLY A 424 12.06 -23.25 -13.65
N ARG A 425 11.61 -22.40 -14.58
CA ARG A 425 12.48 -21.47 -15.30
C ARG A 425 12.70 -20.21 -14.46
N VAL A 426 13.96 -19.87 -14.25
CA VAL A 426 14.39 -18.70 -13.48
C VAL A 426 14.81 -17.60 -14.44
N GLU A 427 14.41 -16.36 -14.15
CA GLU A 427 14.86 -15.19 -14.89
C GLU A 427 15.16 -14.02 -13.95
N THR A 428 16.22 -13.27 -14.23
CA THR A 428 16.50 -11.95 -13.65
C THR A 428 16.99 -11.00 -14.74
N ARG A 429 16.67 -9.71 -14.60
CA ARG A 429 16.94 -8.67 -15.61
C ARG A 429 17.56 -7.43 -14.96
N PRO A 430 18.86 -7.42 -14.66
CA PRO A 430 19.54 -6.24 -14.15
C PRO A 430 19.47 -5.08 -15.12
N ILE A 431 19.33 -3.88 -14.56
CA ILE A 431 19.33 -2.62 -15.28
C ILE A 431 20.52 -1.78 -14.80
N LYS A 432 21.42 -1.42 -15.71
CA LYS A 432 22.56 -0.51 -15.43
C LYS A 432 22.81 0.38 -16.63
N GLY A 433 22.73 1.70 -16.43
CA GLY A 433 22.75 2.69 -17.50
C GLY A 433 21.35 3.15 -17.89
N THR A 434 21.16 4.47 -17.96
CA THR A 434 19.89 5.10 -18.33
C THR A 434 20.14 6.38 -19.11
N MET A 435 19.47 6.54 -20.24
CA MET A 435 19.46 7.78 -21.01
C MET A 435 18.02 8.31 -21.13
N PRO A 436 17.80 9.62 -21.22
CA PRO A 436 16.47 10.16 -21.52
C PRO A 436 16.07 9.80 -22.96
N ARG A 437 14.77 9.89 -23.26
CA ARG A 437 14.28 9.89 -24.65
C ARG A 437 14.62 11.21 -25.34
N GLY A 438 14.90 11.13 -26.63
CA GLY A 438 15.11 12.30 -27.47
C GLY A 438 13.80 13.01 -27.79
N ARG A 439 13.85 14.32 -28.00
CA ARG A 439 12.70 15.13 -28.45
C ARG A 439 12.38 14.88 -29.92
N THR A 440 13.36 14.38 -30.67
CA THR A 440 13.24 14.00 -32.08
C THR A 440 13.71 12.56 -32.28
N SER A 441 13.27 11.89 -33.35
CA SER A 441 13.69 10.52 -33.65
C SER A 441 15.20 10.38 -33.83
N ALA A 442 15.87 11.39 -34.38
CA ALA A 442 17.33 11.38 -34.58
C ALA A 442 18.07 11.53 -33.24
N GLU A 443 17.61 12.45 -32.39
CA GLU A 443 18.16 12.62 -31.04
C GLU A 443 17.92 11.37 -30.18
N ASP A 444 16.74 10.76 -30.31
CA ASP A 444 16.38 9.57 -29.54
C ASP A 444 17.26 8.36 -29.90
N GLN A 445 17.47 8.16 -31.20
CA GLN A 445 18.38 7.15 -31.72
C GLN A 445 19.83 7.42 -31.28
N HIS A 446 20.27 8.68 -31.33
CA HIS A 446 21.60 9.07 -30.85
C HIS A 446 21.79 8.76 -29.36
N TYR A 447 20.79 9.01 -28.51
CA TYR A 447 20.86 8.67 -27.08
C TYR A 447 20.89 7.15 -26.84
N ALA A 448 20.11 6.38 -27.59
CA ALA A 448 20.15 4.92 -27.53
C ALA A 448 21.52 4.37 -27.93
N GLU A 449 22.08 4.85 -29.05
CA GLU A 449 23.41 4.47 -29.53
C GLU A 449 24.51 4.87 -28.55
N LYS A 450 24.42 6.07 -27.97
CA LYS A 450 25.35 6.54 -26.94
C LYS A 450 25.34 5.65 -25.71
N LEU A 451 24.15 5.23 -25.25
CA LEU A 451 24.03 4.30 -24.13
C LEU A 451 24.62 2.93 -24.48
N ALA A 452 24.33 2.42 -25.68
CA ALA A 452 24.85 1.13 -26.16
C ALA A 452 26.38 1.14 -26.28
N ALA A 453 26.98 2.27 -26.62
CA ALA A 453 28.43 2.44 -26.76
C ALA A 453 29.15 2.78 -25.45
N SER A 454 28.43 3.01 -24.35
CA SER A 454 29.02 3.41 -23.07
C SER A 454 29.83 2.28 -22.44
N GLU A 455 31.16 2.41 -22.47
CA GLU A 455 32.07 1.42 -21.85
C GLU A 455 31.86 1.32 -20.33
N LYS A 456 31.57 2.46 -19.67
CA LYS A 456 31.25 2.50 -18.24
C LYS A 456 30.00 1.67 -17.92
N ASP A 457 28.88 1.97 -18.59
CA ASP A 457 27.61 1.29 -18.30
C ASP A 457 27.68 -0.21 -18.64
N ARG A 458 28.43 -0.58 -19.70
CA ARG A 458 28.67 -1.98 -20.06
C ARG A 458 29.53 -2.70 -19.04
N SER A 459 30.58 -2.08 -18.50
CA SER A 459 31.44 -2.72 -17.50
C SER A 459 30.68 -2.96 -16.19
N GLU A 460 29.91 -1.96 -15.73
CA GLU A 460 29.05 -2.09 -14.56
C GLU A 460 27.98 -3.16 -14.77
N ASN A 461 27.30 -3.16 -15.93
CA ASN A 461 26.29 -4.17 -16.24
C ASN A 461 26.89 -5.58 -16.27
N LEU A 462 28.07 -5.76 -16.87
CA LEU A 462 28.76 -7.06 -16.93
C LEU A 462 29.07 -7.60 -15.54
N MET A 463 29.60 -6.75 -14.66
CA MET A 463 29.89 -7.13 -13.27
C MET A 463 28.61 -7.59 -12.54
N ILE A 464 27.48 -6.88 -12.73
CA ILE A 464 26.20 -7.29 -12.15
C ILE A 464 25.69 -8.59 -12.76
N VAL A 465 25.83 -8.78 -14.06
CA VAL A 465 25.46 -10.04 -14.73
C VAL A 465 26.21 -11.21 -14.09
N ASP A 466 27.52 -11.11 -13.90
CA ASP A 466 28.30 -12.18 -13.29
C ASP A 466 27.90 -12.46 -11.84
N LEU A 467 27.60 -11.41 -11.07
CA LEU A 467 27.09 -11.56 -9.73
C LEU A 467 25.72 -12.27 -9.71
N LEU A 468 24.80 -11.90 -10.60
CA LEU A 468 23.45 -12.47 -10.62
C LEU A 468 23.46 -13.90 -11.17
N ARG A 469 24.38 -14.21 -12.09
CA ARG A 469 24.67 -15.60 -12.50
C ARG A 469 25.12 -16.45 -11.33
N ASN A 470 25.98 -15.93 -10.45
CA ASN A 470 26.39 -16.63 -9.23
C ASN A 470 25.20 -16.83 -8.27
N ASP A 471 24.38 -15.79 -8.09
CA ASP A 471 23.23 -15.82 -7.19
C ASP A 471 22.20 -16.89 -7.59
N ILE A 472 21.73 -16.88 -8.84
CA ILE A 472 20.75 -17.89 -9.29
C ILE A 472 21.42 -19.26 -9.50
N GLY A 473 22.72 -19.29 -9.83
CA GLY A 473 23.47 -20.51 -10.13
C GLY A 473 23.56 -21.50 -8.97
N LYS A 474 23.43 -21.05 -7.72
CA LYS A 474 23.38 -21.91 -6.52
C LYS A 474 22.16 -22.84 -6.50
N ASN A 475 21.07 -22.43 -7.16
CA ASN A 475 19.79 -23.14 -7.18
C ASN A 475 19.40 -23.67 -8.56
N CYS A 476 20.16 -23.35 -9.59
CA CYS A 476 19.91 -23.81 -10.96
C CYS A 476 20.72 -25.08 -11.28
N ARG A 477 20.23 -25.89 -12.23
CA ARG A 477 20.97 -27.04 -12.79
C ARG A 477 22.31 -26.56 -13.34
N SER A 478 23.37 -27.30 -13.04
CA SER A 478 24.71 -27.01 -13.57
C SER A 478 24.67 -26.93 -15.10
N GLY A 479 25.20 -25.84 -15.66
CA GLY A 479 25.20 -25.58 -17.11
C GLY A 479 23.90 -25.00 -17.68
N SER A 480 22.81 -24.88 -16.91
CA SER A 480 21.56 -24.26 -17.40
C SER A 480 21.57 -22.73 -17.39
N VAL A 481 22.44 -22.12 -16.56
CA VAL A 481 22.51 -20.66 -16.44
C VAL A 481 23.13 -20.06 -17.70
N SER A 482 22.38 -19.22 -18.40
CA SER A 482 22.77 -18.56 -19.65
C SER A 482 22.39 -17.08 -19.64
N VAL A 483 23.03 -16.30 -20.52
CA VAL A 483 22.76 -14.87 -20.71
C VAL A 483 22.37 -14.65 -22.18
N PRO A 484 21.11 -14.93 -22.56
CA PRO A 484 20.66 -14.84 -23.95
C PRO A 484 20.76 -13.42 -24.52
N GLU A 485 20.59 -12.41 -23.69
CA GLU A 485 20.67 -11.00 -24.07
C GLU A 485 21.63 -10.29 -23.13
N LEU A 486 22.70 -9.70 -23.68
CA LEU A 486 23.71 -8.95 -22.95
C LEU A 486 23.81 -7.56 -23.56
N PHE A 487 23.64 -6.52 -22.74
CA PHE A 487 23.70 -5.11 -23.16
C PHE A 487 22.61 -4.71 -24.18
N SER A 488 21.41 -5.26 -24.02
CA SER A 488 20.26 -4.91 -24.87
C SER A 488 19.71 -3.55 -24.51
N ILE A 489 19.47 -2.70 -25.51
CA ILE A 489 18.78 -1.41 -25.29
C ILE A 489 17.28 -1.66 -25.29
N GLU A 490 16.66 -1.30 -24.18
CA GLU A 490 15.21 -1.28 -24.04
C GLU A 490 14.72 0.16 -23.95
N SER A 491 13.86 0.57 -24.87
CA SER A 491 13.27 1.92 -24.89
C SER A 491 11.92 1.96 -24.17
N TYR A 492 11.72 3.00 -23.35
CA TYR A 492 10.52 3.28 -22.56
C TYR A 492 10.00 4.68 -22.93
N PRO A 493 8.75 5.05 -22.60
CA PRO A 493 8.22 6.37 -22.94
C PRO A 493 9.10 7.56 -22.49
N ASN A 494 9.82 7.42 -21.37
CA ASN A 494 10.61 8.52 -20.78
C ASN A 494 12.13 8.28 -20.81
N VAL A 495 12.60 7.03 -20.94
CA VAL A 495 14.03 6.67 -20.88
C VAL A 495 14.40 5.50 -21.79
N HIS A 496 15.69 5.34 -22.09
CA HIS A 496 16.31 4.10 -22.56
C HIS A 496 17.05 3.43 -21.40
N HIS A 497 16.97 2.11 -21.29
CA HIS A 497 17.75 1.31 -20.34
C HIS A 497 18.64 0.31 -21.06
N LEU A 498 19.81 0.06 -20.48
CA LEU A 498 20.68 -1.04 -20.88
C LEU A 498 20.40 -2.23 -19.95
N VAL A 499 19.83 -3.27 -20.53
CA VAL A 499 19.28 -4.44 -19.84
C VAL A 499 20.02 -5.69 -20.30
N SER A 500 20.27 -6.60 -19.35
CA SER A 500 20.76 -7.94 -19.67
C SER A 500 19.81 -8.96 -19.07
N THR A 501 19.56 -10.05 -19.79
CA THR A 501 18.65 -11.11 -19.36
C THR A 501 19.49 -12.32 -18.93
N ILE A 502 19.38 -12.74 -17.67
CA ILE A 502 19.98 -13.99 -17.17
C ILE A 502 18.87 -14.99 -16.91
N GLN A 503 19.04 -16.20 -17.44
CA GLN A 503 18.07 -17.29 -17.30
C GLN A 503 18.74 -18.56 -16.78
N GLY A 504 17.97 -19.41 -16.11
CA GLY A 504 18.41 -20.73 -15.66
C GLY A 504 17.22 -21.65 -15.41
N GLU A 505 17.50 -22.91 -15.09
CA GLU A 505 16.48 -23.90 -14.77
C GLU A 505 16.72 -24.42 -13.36
N LEU A 506 15.71 -24.39 -12.48
CA LEU A 506 15.84 -24.89 -11.11
C LEU A 506 16.36 -26.33 -11.09
N ALA A 507 17.31 -26.58 -10.19
CA ALA A 507 17.85 -27.90 -9.93
C ALA A 507 16.80 -28.82 -9.28
N GLU A 508 16.98 -30.12 -9.43
CA GLU A 508 16.14 -31.11 -8.75
C GLU A 508 16.24 -30.92 -7.22
N GLY A 509 15.10 -30.97 -6.54
CA GLY A 509 15.02 -30.73 -5.09
C GLY A 509 15.18 -29.27 -4.68
N ARG A 510 15.27 -28.32 -5.62
CA ARG A 510 15.22 -26.87 -5.34
C ARG A 510 13.87 -26.29 -5.72
N ASP A 511 13.46 -25.28 -4.96
CA ASP A 511 12.20 -24.56 -5.17
C ASP A 511 12.41 -23.04 -5.17
N PRO A 512 11.36 -22.25 -5.50
CA PRO A 512 11.45 -20.79 -5.51
C PRO A 512 11.82 -20.17 -4.15
N ILE A 513 11.51 -20.81 -3.02
CA ILE A 513 11.87 -20.31 -1.69
C ILE A 513 13.39 -20.40 -1.49
N ASN A 514 14.00 -21.54 -1.86
CA ASN A 514 15.47 -21.65 -1.87
C ASN A 514 16.11 -20.59 -2.76
N LEU A 515 15.58 -20.45 -3.98
CA LEU A 515 16.08 -19.50 -4.96
C LEU A 515 16.07 -18.07 -4.41
N LEU A 516 14.95 -17.63 -3.85
CA LEU A 516 14.82 -16.30 -3.28
C LEU A 516 15.77 -16.10 -2.10
N PHE A 517 15.77 -17.02 -1.14
CA PHE A 517 16.52 -16.86 0.12
C PHE A 517 18.05 -16.92 -0.10
N ASP A 518 18.54 -17.84 -0.94
CA ASP A 518 19.99 -18.00 -1.18
C ASP A 518 20.58 -16.89 -2.06
N ALA A 519 19.75 -16.28 -2.90
CA ALA A 519 20.14 -15.13 -3.73
C ALA A 519 20.07 -13.81 -2.96
N PHE A 520 19.32 -13.74 -1.85
CA PHE A 520 19.03 -12.51 -1.13
C PHE A 520 20.14 -12.12 -0.13
N PRO A 521 20.43 -10.80 0.03
CA PRO A 521 19.94 -9.67 -0.77
C PRO A 521 20.51 -9.68 -2.18
N GLY A 522 19.78 -9.15 -3.15
CA GLY A 522 20.19 -9.17 -4.56
C GLY A 522 21.51 -8.42 -4.77
N GLY A 523 22.50 -9.03 -5.40
CA GLY A 523 23.82 -8.39 -5.32
C GLY A 523 23.99 -7.11 -6.15
N SER A 524 23.03 -6.76 -7.03
CA SER A 524 22.98 -5.44 -7.68
C SER A 524 22.80 -4.28 -6.68
N ILE A 525 22.32 -4.58 -5.46
CA ILE A 525 22.09 -3.62 -4.38
C ILE A 525 22.99 -3.84 -3.14
N THR A 526 23.96 -4.76 -3.21
CA THR A 526 24.99 -4.90 -2.17
C THR A 526 26.36 -4.54 -2.70
N GLY A 527 26.93 -5.33 -3.61
CA GLY A 527 28.30 -5.19 -4.06
C GLY A 527 28.98 -6.52 -4.29
N ALA A 528 30.25 -6.48 -4.68
CA ALA A 528 31.02 -7.65 -5.07
C ALA A 528 32.41 -7.62 -4.43
N PRO A 529 32.86 -8.70 -3.74
CA PRO A 529 32.10 -9.88 -3.32
C PRO A 529 31.00 -9.56 -2.30
N LYS A 530 29.81 -10.17 -2.46
CA LYS A 530 28.59 -9.85 -1.69
C LYS A 530 28.79 -9.80 -0.17
N LYS A 531 29.38 -10.86 0.41
CA LYS A 531 29.57 -10.94 1.87
C LYS A 531 30.45 -9.82 2.39
N ARG A 532 31.56 -9.51 1.71
CA ARG A 532 32.48 -8.45 2.14
C ARG A 532 31.87 -7.07 1.94
N ALA A 533 31.18 -6.83 0.83
CA ALA A 533 30.46 -5.58 0.58
C ALA A 533 29.40 -5.32 1.67
N MET A 534 28.63 -6.34 2.09
CA MET A 534 27.65 -6.18 3.16
C MET A 534 28.28 -5.89 4.54
N GLN A 535 29.47 -6.41 4.83
CA GLN A 535 30.21 -6.05 6.05
C GLN A 535 30.65 -4.58 6.02
N ILE A 536 31.14 -4.10 4.88
CA ILE A 536 31.52 -2.69 4.70
C ILE A 536 30.30 -1.78 4.81
N ILE A 537 29.16 -2.19 4.26
CA ILE A 537 27.88 -1.48 4.40
C ILE A 537 27.49 -1.36 5.88
N ASP A 538 27.54 -2.47 6.62
CA ASP A 538 27.20 -2.50 8.05
C ASP A 538 28.13 -1.62 8.90
N GLU A 539 29.39 -1.51 8.50
CA GLU A 539 30.38 -0.66 9.16
C GLU A 539 30.15 0.84 8.89
N LEU A 540 29.77 1.21 7.66
CA LEU A 540 29.79 2.59 7.20
C LEU A 540 28.43 3.28 7.17
N GLU A 541 27.32 2.54 7.02
CA GLU A 541 25.99 3.16 6.97
C GLU A 541 25.51 3.55 8.38
N ALA A 542 25.13 4.82 8.55
CA ALA A 542 24.68 5.34 9.84
C ALA A 542 23.34 4.77 10.32
N THR A 543 22.55 4.20 9.41
CA THR A 543 21.22 3.67 9.70
C THR A 543 20.94 2.42 8.89
N GLU A 544 20.16 1.50 9.47
CA GLU A 544 19.66 0.33 8.76
C GLU A 544 18.86 0.69 7.50
N ARG A 545 18.91 -0.23 6.54
CA ARG A 545 18.13 -0.13 5.31
C ARG A 545 16.68 -0.53 5.50
N SER A 546 16.36 -1.36 6.51
CA SER A 546 14.99 -1.82 6.75
C SER A 546 14.41 -2.43 5.47
N ILE A 547 13.26 -1.94 4.98
CA ILE A 547 12.69 -2.40 3.72
C ILE A 547 13.54 -2.02 2.50
N TYR A 548 14.35 -0.97 2.52
CA TYR A 548 15.11 -0.55 1.34
C TYR A 548 16.14 -1.59 0.92
N CYS A 549 16.27 -1.85 -0.38
CA CYS A 549 17.11 -2.93 -0.91
C CYS A 549 16.73 -4.35 -0.41
N GLY A 550 15.54 -4.49 0.19
CA GLY A 550 14.88 -5.77 0.42
C GLY A 550 14.12 -6.26 -0.82
N SER A 551 13.05 -7.02 -0.60
CA SER A 551 12.21 -7.53 -1.68
C SER A 551 10.74 -7.65 -1.30
N MET A 552 9.86 -7.31 -2.24
CA MET A 552 8.44 -7.67 -2.21
C MET A 552 8.21 -8.82 -3.18
N PHE A 553 7.44 -9.83 -2.80
CA PHE A 553 7.26 -11.03 -3.62
C PHE A 553 5.91 -11.72 -3.39
N TYR A 554 5.49 -12.50 -4.38
CA TYR A 554 4.48 -13.54 -4.22
C TYR A 554 5.00 -14.88 -4.72
N LEU A 555 4.49 -15.97 -4.15
CA LEU A 555 4.74 -17.35 -4.55
C LEU A 555 3.43 -18.15 -4.45
N ASP A 556 2.96 -18.72 -5.54
CA ASP A 556 1.73 -19.50 -5.55
C ASP A 556 1.95 -21.02 -5.39
N THR A 557 0.84 -21.75 -5.23
CA THR A 557 0.83 -23.23 -5.12
C THR A 557 1.29 -23.95 -6.39
N ALA A 558 1.40 -23.26 -7.53
CA ALA A 558 1.98 -23.78 -8.77
C ALA A 558 3.52 -23.64 -8.81
N GLY A 559 4.11 -22.97 -7.81
CA GLY A 559 5.52 -22.64 -7.82
C GLY A 559 5.86 -21.44 -8.71
N HIS A 560 4.88 -20.63 -9.09
CA HIS A 560 5.12 -19.36 -9.78
C HIS A 560 5.47 -18.28 -8.77
N MET A 561 6.59 -17.62 -8.99
CA MET A 561 7.12 -16.56 -8.13
C MET A 561 7.53 -15.35 -8.98
N ASP A 562 7.19 -14.16 -8.53
CA ASP A 562 7.81 -12.93 -9.01
C ASP A 562 8.17 -12.07 -7.79
N SER A 563 9.27 -11.33 -7.92
CA SER A 563 9.82 -10.53 -6.83
C SER A 563 10.46 -9.27 -7.37
N SER A 564 10.38 -8.18 -6.61
CA SER A 564 11.01 -6.91 -6.93
C SER A 564 12.08 -6.57 -5.90
N ILE A 565 13.06 -5.76 -6.30
CA ILE A 565 13.98 -5.14 -5.33
C ILE A 565 13.29 -3.90 -4.80
N THR A 566 13.22 -3.70 -3.49
CA THR A 566 12.58 -2.52 -2.88
C THR A 566 13.49 -1.29 -2.90
N ILE A 567 13.74 -0.79 -4.11
CA ILE A 567 14.33 0.53 -4.40
C ILE A 567 13.23 1.52 -4.77
N ARG A 568 13.49 2.83 -4.70
CA ARG A 568 12.45 3.88 -4.85
C ARG A 568 11.22 3.57 -3.98
N THR A 569 11.48 3.13 -2.76
CA THR A 569 10.47 2.63 -1.82
C THR A 569 10.46 3.53 -0.59
N LEU A 570 9.26 3.85 -0.10
CA LEU A 570 9.06 4.60 1.12
C LEU A 570 8.51 3.68 2.20
N LEU A 571 8.95 3.91 3.43
CA LEU A 571 8.42 3.28 4.63
C LEU A 571 7.74 4.34 5.49
N ALA A 572 6.43 4.23 5.64
CA ALA A 572 5.66 4.98 6.61
C ALA A 572 5.51 4.09 7.85
N ASN A 573 6.14 4.47 8.96
CA ASN A 573 6.11 3.70 10.19
C ASN A 573 6.16 4.61 11.42
N SER A 574 5.24 4.43 12.35
CA SER A 574 5.21 5.13 13.64
C SER A 574 5.31 6.66 13.49
N GLY A 575 4.56 7.23 12.53
CA GLY A 575 4.54 8.67 12.25
C GLY A 575 5.80 9.23 11.59
N THR A 576 6.75 8.39 11.17
CA THR A 576 7.92 8.78 10.36
C THR A 576 7.84 8.16 8.98
N ILE A 577 8.02 8.97 7.93
CA ILE A 577 8.14 8.48 6.56
C ILE A 577 9.59 8.58 6.12
N SER A 578 10.16 7.45 5.71
CA SER A 578 11.56 7.31 5.32
C SER A 578 11.68 6.92 3.84
N CYS A 579 12.72 7.42 3.19
CA CYS A 579 13.10 7.08 1.82
C CYS A 579 14.64 7.02 1.74
N TRP A 580 15.19 6.19 0.88
CA TRP A 580 16.64 5.99 0.78
C TRP A 580 17.11 6.19 -0.65
N GLY A 581 18.30 6.77 -0.79
CA GLY A 581 19.00 6.92 -2.05
C GLY A 581 20.43 6.39 -1.94
N GLY A 582 20.93 5.76 -2.99
CA GLY A 582 22.29 5.23 -3.02
C GLY A 582 22.74 4.78 -4.39
N GLY A 583 23.99 4.30 -4.47
CA GLY A 583 24.66 3.93 -5.71
C GLY A 583 25.82 2.97 -5.47
N GLY A 584 26.21 2.26 -6.53
CA GLY A 584 27.34 1.35 -6.52
C GLY A 584 28.64 2.14 -6.62
N ILE A 585 29.41 2.16 -5.54
CA ILE A 585 30.71 2.84 -5.47
C ILE A 585 31.78 1.92 -6.05
N VAL A 586 32.46 2.39 -7.08
CA VAL A 586 33.62 1.78 -7.76
C VAL A 586 34.86 2.68 -7.64
N ALA A 587 36.03 2.20 -8.05
CA ALA A 587 37.30 2.94 -7.93
C ALA A 587 37.27 4.34 -8.60
N GLU A 588 36.51 4.50 -9.68
CA GLU A 588 36.37 5.75 -10.43
C GLU A 588 35.28 6.67 -9.88
N SER A 589 34.61 6.28 -8.80
CA SER A 589 33.54 7.07 -8.20
C SER A 589 34.07 8.34 -7.55
N THR A 590 33.26 9.39 -7.53
CA THR A 590 33.57 10.64 -6.81
C THR A 590 32.52 10.88 -5.75
N ALA A 591 32.91 11.30 -4.55
CA ALA A 591 31.96 11.52 -3.45
C ALA A 591 30.85 12.50 -3.82
N GLN A 592 31.20 13.59 -4.51
CA GLN A 592 30.23 14.58 -4.99
C GLN A 592 29.24 13.99 -6.01
N GLY A 593 29.74 13.21 -6.98
CA GLY A 593 28.92 12.56 -8.00
C GLY A 593 27.91 11.59 -7.38
N GLU A 594 28.39 10.72 -6.50
CA GLU A 594 27.57 9.69 -5.84
C GLU A 594 26.54 10.30 -4.88
N TYR A 595 26.92 11.36 -4.16
CA TYR A 595 25.98 12.13 -3.35
C TYR A 595 24.86 12.72 -4.22
N LEU A 596 25.20 13.39 -5.32
CA LEU A 596 24.22 13.97 -6.23
C LEU A 596 23.33 12.91 -6.89
N GLU A 597 23.89 11.76 -7.24
CA GLU A 597 23.15 10.63 -7.81
C GLU A 597 22.14 10.06 -6.80
N SER A 598 22.58 9.81 -5.56
CA SER A 598 21.72 9.27 -4.49
C SER A 598 20.50 10.16 -4.23
N VAL A 599 20.68 11.49 -4.21
CA VAL A 599 19.58 12.46 -4.11
C VAL A 599 18.73 12.46 -5.37
N THR A 600 19.35 12.45 -6.56
CA THR A 600 18.64 12.52 -7.84
C THR A 600 17.69 11.33 -8.04
N LYS A 601 18.08 10.13 -7.61
CA LYS A 601 17.28 8.90 -7.73
C LYS A 601 15.94 8.96 -7.00
N ILE A 602 15.86 9.72 -5.91
CA ILE A 602 14.65 9.86 -5.08
C ILE A 602 14.01 11.24 -5.16
N ARG A 603 14.68 12.23 -5.78
CA ARG A 603 14.24 13.63 -5.84
C ARG A 603 12.78 13.78 -6.28
N ASN A 604 12.35 13.01 -7.28
CA ASN A 604 10.99 13.08 -7.80
C ASN A 604 9.95 12.63 -6.75
N LEU A 605 10.26 11.58 -5.99
CA LEU A 605 9.39 11.10 -4.90
C LEU A 605 9.29 12.17 -3.80
N LEU A 606 10.44 12.68 -3.34
CA LEU A 606 10.49 13.66 -2.25
C LEU A 606 9.77 14.96 -2.64
N LYS A 607 10.11 15.54 -3.80
CA LYS A 607 9.48 16.79 -4.27
C LYS A 607 7.98 16.66 -4.49
N CYS A 608 7.53 15.51 -5.00
CA CYS A 608 6.11 15.23 -5.17
C CYS A 608 5.41 15.26 -3.81
N LEU A 609 5.88 14.49 -2.82
CA LEU A 609 5.27 14.52 -1.49
C LEU A 609 5.33 15.90 -0.84
N GLU A 610 6.47 16.57 -0.93
CA GLU A 610 6.66 17.90 -0.33
C GLU A 610 5.70 18.93 -0.92
N SER A 611 5.45 18.88 -2.24
CA SER A 611 4.60 19.85 -2.93
C SER A 611 3.12 19.65 -2.64
N TYR A 612 2.68 18.39 -2.42
CA TYR A 612 1.28 18.06 -2.15
C TYR A 612 0.91 18.08 -0.67
N PHE A 613 1.86 17.79 0.22
CA PHE A 613 1.55 17.46 1.62
C PHE A 613 2.30 18.29 2.66
N LEU A 614 3.21 19.19 2.26
CA LEU A 614 3.68 20.21 3.21
C LEU A 614 2.58 21.25 3.44
N PRO A 615 2.32 21.64 4.70
CA PRO A 615 1.50 22.79 4.99
C PRO A 615 2.08 24.00 4.26
N ALA A 616 1.25 24.69 3.48
CA ALA A 616 1.64 25.99 2.92
C ALA A 616 2.11 26.88 4.08
N ALA A 617 3.29 27.48 3.95
CA ALA A 617 3.71 28.54 4.85
C ALA A 617 2.55 29.55 4.93
N LYS A 618 2.26 30.07 6.13
CA LYS A 618 1.22 31.09 6.35
C LYS A 618 1.60 32.41 5.66
N ASP A 619 1.61 32.43 4.34
CA ASP A 619 1.62 33.64 3.52
C ASP A 619 0.19 33.85 3.03
N ALA A 620 -0.49 34.80 3.67
CA ALA A 620 -1.92 35.09 3.50
C ALA A 620 -2.31 35.68 2.12
N ASN A 621 -1.46 35.60 1.09
CA ASN A 621 -1.73 36.22 -0.21
C ASN A 621 -1.34 35.37 -1.43
N ARG A 622 -1.08 34.07 -1.26
CA ARG A 622 -0.88 33.17 -2.39
C ARG A 622 -1.92 32.07 -2.35
N ILE A 623 -3.02 32.27 -3.07
CA ILE A 623 -3.90 31.16 -3.44
C ILE A 623 -3.01 30.23 -4.29
N PRO A 624 -2.66 29.02 -3.83
CA PRO A 624 -1.93 28.10 -4.70
C PRO A 624 -2.85 27.81 -5.89
N LYS A 625 -2.30 27.82 -7.10
CA LYS A 625 -2.96 27.19 -8.24
C LYS A 625 -3.20 25.75 -7.81
N ARG A 626 -4.42 25.46 -7.35
CA ARG A 626 -4.88 24.10 -7.16
C ARG A 626 -4.92 23.54 -8.57
N ASP A 627 -3.94 22.71 -8.90
CA ASP A 627 -4.16 21.71 -9.92
C ASP A 627 -5.32 20.87 -9.39
N ILE A 628 -6.52 21.15 -9.91
CA ILE A 628 -7.69 20.34 -9.65
C ILE A 628 -7.35 18.99 -10.25
N VAL A 629 -6.90 18.06 -9.41
CA VAL A 629 -6.79 16.65 -9.78
C VAL A 629 -8.21 16.19 -10.08
N PHE A 630 -8.51 16.01 -11.36
CA PHE A 630 -9.75 15.40 -11.78
C PHE A 630 -9.82 13.98 -11.22
N ASP A 631 -10.81 13.72 -10.38
CA ASP A 631 -11.22 12.37 -10.01
C ASP A 631 -12.02 11.80 -11.20
N HIS A 632 -11.34 11.19 -12.17
CA HIS A 632 -11.96 10.71 -13.43
C HIS A 632 -12.91 9.50 -13.28
N HIS A 633 -13.38 9.18 -12.07
CA HIS A 633 -14.15 7.96 -11.82
C HIS A 633 -15.47 8.23 -11.09
N THR A 634 -16.33 9.06 -11.68
CA THR A 634 -17.76 8.87 -11.50
C THR A 634 -18.19 7.67 -12.35
N VAL A 635 -18.66 6.60 -11.72
CA VAL A 635 -19.31 5.48 -12.41
C VAL A 635 -20.59 6.02 -13.03
N ILE A 636 -20.53 6.45 -14.29
CA ILE A 636 -21.72 6.81 -15.06
C ILE A 636 -22.44 5.50 -15.39
N ASN A 637 -23.63 5.34 -14.80
CA ASN A 637 -24.51 4.22 -15.07
C ASN A 637 -24.83 4.20 -16.58
N HIS A 638 -24.46 3.12 -17.28
CA HIS A 638 -24.47 3.04 -18.76
C HIS A 638 -25.85 3.24 -19.42
N GLN A 639 -26.94 3.32 -18.64
CA GLN A 639 -28.28 3.64 -19.16
C GLN A 639 -28.48 5.13 -19.50
N ALA A 640 -27.71 6.06 -18.92
CA ALA A 640 -27.87 7.50 -19.19
C ALA A 640 -27.22 7.97 -20.51
N LEU A 641 -26.18 7.26 -20.98
CA LEU A 641 -25.39 7.64 -22.16
C LEU A 641 -26.15 7.53 -23.49
N ALA A 642 -27.22 6.74 -23.56
CA ALA A 642 -28.00 6.56 -24.79
C ALA A 642 -28.97 7.72 -25.12
N MET A 643 -29.12 8.72 -24.24
CA MET A 643 -30.09 9.82 -24.43
C MET A 643 -29.45 11.17 -24.84
N ALA A 644 -28.12 11.30 -24.79
CA ALA A 644 -27.42 12.56 -25.04
C ALA A 644 -27.27 12.91 -26.53
N ASP A 645 -27.42 11.95 -27.44
CA ASP A 645 -27.21 12.14 -28.89
C ASP A 645 -28.35 12.89 -29.63
N ASN A 646 -29.38 13.37 -28.91
CA ASN A 646 -30.61 13.90 -29.51
C ASN A 646 -30.90 15.41 -29.27
N TYR A 647 -29.95 16.19 -28.75
CA TYR A 647 -30.17 17.62 -28.48
C TYR A 647 -29.38 18.54 -29.42
N THR A 648 -30.04 19.57 -29.96
CA THR A 648 -29.38 20.59 -30.80
C THR A 648 -28.72 21.68 -29.94
N PHE A 649 -27.80 22.45 -30.53
CA PHE A 649 -27.13 23.57 -29.84
C PHE A 649 -28.11 24.62 -29.28
N ALA A 650 -29.23 24.86 -29.97
CA ALA A 650 -30.27 25.77 -29.53
C ALA A 650 -30.99 25.24 -28.27
N ASP A 651 -31.22 23.92 -28.18
CA ASP A 651 -31.89 23.28 -27.05
C ASP A 651 -31.03 23.35 -25.77
N LEU A 652 -29.72 23.18 -25.90
CA LEU A 652 -28.77 23.28 -24.80
C LEU A 652 -28.67 24.71 -24.25
N ARG A 653 -28.64 25.72 -25.13
CA ARG A 653 -28.59 27.13 -24.74
C ARG A 653 -29.85 27.57 -23.99
N ALA A 654 -31.03 27.15 -24.47
CA ALA A 654 -32.31 27.45 -23.84
C ALA A 654 -32.47 26.77 -22.46
N ARG A 655 -31.97 25.53 -22.30
CA ARG A 655 -32.04 24.80 -21.01
C ARG A 655 -31.06 25.29 -19.96
N MET A 656 -29.89 25.77 -20.35
CA MET A 656 -28.87 26.25 -19.41
C MET A 656 -29.05 27.72 -19.00
N ASN A 657 -30.00 28.43 -19.61
CA ASN A 657 -30.28 29.85 -19.32
C ASN A 657 -29.04 30.75 -19.44
N ILE A 658 -28.17 30.43 -20.40
CA ILE A 658 -26.90 31.15 -20.63
C ILE A 658 -27.14 32.19 -21.74
N ASP A 659 -27.25 33.45 -21.34
CA ASP A 659 -27.58 34.57 -22.22
C ASP A 659 -26.35 35.46 -22.50
N SER A 660 -25.23 34.85 -22.90
CA SER A 660 -24.03 35.57 -23.33
C SER A 660 -23.80 35.44 -24.85
N PRO A 661 -23.69 36.55 -25.61
CA PRO A 661 -23.45 36.52 -27.05
C PRO A 661 -22.00 36.15 -27.42
N HIS A 662 -21.10 36.00 -26.45
CA HIS A 662 -19.66 35.78 -26.66
C HIS A 662 -19.22 34.30 -26.52
N LEU A 663 -20.16 33.37 -26.36
CA LEU A 663 -19.89 31.92 -26.29
C LEU A 663 -19.90 31.29 -27.69
N SER A 664 -18.85 30.52 -28.00
CA SER A 664 -18.72 29.74 -29.24
C SER A 664 -19.65 28.51 -29.28
N SER A 665 -19.78 27.88 -30.46
CA SER A 665 -20.43 26.56 -30.59
C SER A 665 -19.62 25.49 -29.84
N PRO A 666 -20.25 24.41 -29.33
CA PRO A 666 -19.59 23.47 -28.42
C PRO A 666 -18.48 22.70 -29.16
N VAL A 667 -17.29 22.65 -28.57
CA VAL A 667 -16.10 22.08 -29.22
C VAL A 667 -15.96 20.57 -28.97
N LEU A 668 -16.61 20.03 -27.95
CA LEU A 668 -16.65 18.59 -27.66
C LEU A 668 -17.99 18.16 -27.04
N GLN A 669 -18.57 17.09 -27.59
CA GLN A 669 -19.64 16.28 -26.98
C GLN A 669 -19.09 14.86 -26.77
N HIS A 670 -18.58 14.56 -25.58
CA HIS A 670 -18.29 13.18 -25.20
C HIS A 670 -18.53 13.00 -23.70
N HIS A 671 -19.24 11.93 -23.34
CA HIS A 671 -19.51 11.54 -21.95
C HIS A 671 -20.23 12.60 -21.07
N GLY A 672 -21.20 13.33 -21.62
CA GLY A 672 -22.03 14.26 -20.82
C GLY A 672 -21.33 15.57 -20.41
N VAL A 673 -20.16 15.84 -20.99
CA VAL A 673 -19.42 17.09 -20.80
C VAL A 673 -19.63 17.98 -22.01
N VAL A 674 -20.04 19.24 -21.77
CA VAL A 674 -20.18 20.27 -22.81
C VAL A 674 -19.15 21.36 -22.54
N VAL A 675 -18.26 21.60 -23.52
CA VAL A 675 -17.16 22.58 -23.42
C VAL A 675 -17.41 23.76 -24.35
N PHE A 676 -17.30 24.97 -23.81
CA PHE A 676 -17.38 26.23 -24.55
C PHE A 676 -16.05 26.99 -24.48
N GLU A 677 -15.65 27.61 -25.59
CA GLU A 677 -14.49 28.52 -25.67
C GLU A 677 -14.95 29.99 -25.68
N ILE A 678 -14.21 30.84 -24.96
CA ILE A 678 -14.36 32.29 -24.97
C ILE A 678 -13.02 32.92 -25.38
N GLU A 679 -13.06 33.88 -26.30
CA GLU A 679 -11.87 34.61 -26.75
C GLU A 679 -11.23 35.41 -25.59
N PRO A 680 -9.90 35.48 -25.47
CA PRO A 680 -9.20 36.02 -24.30
C PRO A 680 -9.57 37.47 -23.93
N GLU A 681 -9.98 38.27 -24.92
CA GLU A 681 -10.36 39.68 -24.79
C GLU A 681 -11.73 39.91 -24.13
N HIS A 682 -12.54 38.86 -23.98
CA HIS A 682 -13.88 38.92 -23.36
C HIS A 682 -13.97 38.21 -22.00
N MET A 683 -12.82 37.78 -21.43
CA MET A 683 -12.78 37.07 -20.14
C MET A 683 -13.34 37.89 -18.97
N THR A 684 -13.20 39.22 -18.98
CA THR A 684 -13.70 40.10 -17.91
C THR A 684 -15.21 40.14 -17.82
N ASP A 685 -15.93 40.02 -18.94
CA ASP A 685 -17.39 39.97 -18.97
C ASP A 685 -17.92 38.61 -18.45
N ALA A 686 -17.10 37.55 -18.56
CA ALA A 686 -17.43 36.22 -18.04
C ALA A 686 -17.23 36.08 -16.51
N ILE A 687 -16.41 36.95 -15.90
CA ILE A 687 -16.20 36.96 -14.44
C ILE A 687 -17.47 37.43 -13.70
N GLU A 688 -18.36 38.18 -14.35
CA GLU A 688 -19.67 38.58 -13.77
C GLU A 688 -20.70 37.42 -13.69
N LEU A 689 -20.42 36.24 -14.28
CA LEU A 689 -21.30 35.05 -14.22
C LEU A 689 -21.38 34.35 -12.86
N GLN A 690 -20.68 34.86 -11.82
CA GLN A 690 -20.83 34.37 -10.43
C GLN A 690 -22.24 34.55 -9.85
N SER A 691 -23.15 35.21 -10.56
CA SER A 691 -24.54 35.40 -10.15
C SER A 691 -25.49 34.24 -10.53
N LEU A 692 -25.01 33.16 -11.17
CA LEU A 692 -25.83 32.00 -11.52
C LEU A 692 -26.11 30.99 -10.38
N GLU A 693 -25.34 31.01 -9.29
CA GLU A 693 -25.57 30.11 -8.14
C GLU A 693 -26.88 30.41 -7.37
N ALA A 694 -27.44 31.62 -7.54
CA ALA A 694 -28.60 32.05 -6.78
C ALA A 694 -29.96 31.65 -7.37
N CYS A 695 -30.04 31.21 -8.63
CA CYS A 695 -31.32 31.00 -9.31
C CYS A 695 -31.67 29.54 -9.68
N THR A 696 -30.74 28.58 -9.53
CA THR A 696 -30.99 27.18 -9.90
C THR A 696 -30.77 26.26 -8.71
N GLY A 697 -31.86 25.84 -8.07
CA GLY A 697 -31.86 24.96 -6.88
C GLY A 697 -31.40 23.52 -7.15
N GLY A 698 -30.14 23.36 -7.57
CA GLY A 698 -29.45 22.09 -7.74
C GLY A 698 -27.97 22.35 -8.09
N GLN A 699 -27.05 21.64 -7.42
CA GLN A 699 -25.60 21.77 -7.64
C GLN A 699 -25.23 21.43 -9.08
N ARG A 700 -24.67 22.40 -9.80
CA ARG A 700 -23.91 22.20 -11.04
C ARG A 700 -22.50 22.68 -10.78
N ASP A 701 -21.50 21.84 -10.98
CA ASP A 701 -20.11 22.25 -10.84
C ASP A 701 -19.67 23.00 -12.11
N ILE A 702 -19.23 24.24 -11.95
CA ILE A 702 -18.67 25.07 -13.02
C ILE A 702 -17.16 25.15 -12.80
N VAL A 703 -16.36 24.71 -13.78
CA VAL A 703 -14.90 24.80 -13.74
C VAL A 703 -14.43 25.72 -14.87
N ILE A 704 -13.61 26.72 -14.50
CA ILE A 704 -12.99 27.66 -15.43
C ILE A 704 -11.50 27.33 -15.51
N ASP A 705 -11.03 26.94 -16.69
CA ASP A 705 -9.60 26.67 -16.95
C ASP A 705 -9.20 27.33 -18.27
N THR A 706 -8.13 28.14 -18.25
CA THR A 706 -7.41 28.67 -19.43
C THR A 706 -8.27 29.16 -20.63
N GLY A 707 -9.37 29.88 -20.40
CA GLY A 707 -10.24 30.41 -21.49
C GLY A 707 -11.43 29.55 -21.86
N ARG A 708 -11.66 28.46 -21.11
CA ARG A 708 -12.74 27.50 -21.35
C ARG A 708 -13.65 27.38 -20.13
N ILE A 709 -14.94 27.30 -20.39
CA ILE A 709 -15.96 27.02 -19.38
C ILE A 709 -16.51 25.61 -19.64
N ILE A 710 -16.44 24.75 -18.63
CA ILE A 710 -16.86 23.35 -18.71
C ILE A 710 -18.10 23.17 -17.83
N PHE A 711 -19.19 22.64 -18.43
CA PHE A 711 -20.42 22.29 -17.71
C PHE A 711 -20.56 20.78 -17.57
N TYR A 712 -20.96 20.33 -16.38
CA TYR A 712 -21.33 18.94 -16.10
C TYR A 712 -22.85 18.85 -15.93
N GLU A 713 -23.52 18.01 -16.72
CA GLU A 713 -24.96 17.78 -16.58
C GLU A 713 -25.21 16.41 -15.94
N THR A 714 -25.71 16.41 -14.70
CA THR A 714 -26.22 15.21 -14.02
C THR A 714 -27.73 15.10 -14.33
N LEU A 715 -28.11 14.19 -15.22
CA LEU A 715 -29.51 13.92 -15.55
C LEU A 715 -30.16 13.05 -14.46
N GLU A 716 -30.80 13.66 -13.46
CA GLU A 716 -31.72 12.96 -12.56
C GLU A 716 -33.04 12.68 -13.27
N ILE A 717 -33.25 11.44 -13.72
CA ILE A 717 -34.56 10.97 -14.18
C ILE A 717 -35.41 10.67 -12.94
N SER A 718 -36.18 11.65 -12.49
CA SER A 718 -37.25 11.44 -11.51
C SER A 718 -38.47 10.82 -12.21
N CYS A 719 -38.64 9.51 -12.03
CA CYS A 719 -39.84 8.80 -12.46
C CYS A 719 -41.03 9.28 -11.60
N ARG A 720 -41.99 9.99 -12.21
CA ARG A 720 -43.25 10.36 -11.56
C ARG A 720 -44.10 9.10 -11.34
N LEU A 721 -44.10 8.58 -10.12
CA LEU A 721 -45.25 7.84 -9.60
C LEU A 721 -46.25 8.84 -9.03
N HIS A 722 -47.50 8.59 -9.38
CA HIS A 722 -48.64 9.50 -9.31
C HIS A 722 -49.10 9.82 -7.88
N SER A 723 -49.57 11.08 -7.73
CA SER A 723 -50.61 11.63 -6.82
C SER A 723 -50.53 11.46 -5.30
N ASP A 724 -50.66 12.63 -4.64
CA ASP A 724 -51.09 12.89 -3.26
C ASP A 724 -50.07 12.77 -2.12
N CYS A 725 -49.38 13.88 -1.83
CA CYS A 725 -49.18 14.31 -0.44
C CYS A 725 -48.75 15.79 -0.33
N ARG A 726 -49.58 16.61 0.32
CA ARG A 726 -49.25 17.98 0.79
C ARG A 726 -48.67 17.87 2.19
N LEU A 727 -47.58 18.59 2.52
CA LEU A 727 -47.27 19.00 3.90
C LEU A 727 -46.29 20.20 3.97
N ARG A 728 -46.90 21.39 4.12
CA ARG A 728 -46.61 22.45 5.12
C ARG A 728 -45.20 22.55 5.74
N ALA A 729 -44.63 23.74 5.56
CA ALA A 729 -43.48 24.28 6.27
C ALA A 729 -43.75 24.55 7.75
N GLU A 730 -42.78 24.23 8.61
CA GLU A 730 -42.65 24.80 9.96
C GLU A 730 -41.24 25.35 10.17
N GLN A 731 -41.21 26.63 10.55
CA GLN A 731 -40.06 27.39 10.98
C GLN A 731 -39.50 26.85 12.32
N ARG A 732 -38.18 26.75 12.44
CA ARG A 732 -37.50 26.97 13.73
C ARG A 732 -36.22 27.80 13.54
N ARG A 733 -36.29 29.04 14.03
CA ARG A 733 -35.14 29.86 14.42
C ARG A 733 -34.46 29.22 15.64
N GLN A 734 -33.13 29.25 15.69
CA GLN A 734 -32.42 29.53 16.95
C GLN A 734 -31.24 30.51 16.71
N PRO A 735 -30.93 31.39 17.68
CA PRO A 735 -30.06 32.55 17.50
C PRO A 735 -28.70 32.42 18.21
N GLY A 736 -27.69 33.11 17.69
CA GLY A 736 -26.51 33.52 18.47
C GLY A 736 -25.17 33.28 17.79
N LEU A 737 -24.69 34.25 17.01
CA LEU A 737 -23.32 34.77 17.10
C LEU A 737 -23.20 36.10 16.33
N GLN A 738 -22.67 37.12 17.02
CA GLN A 738 -22.60 38.51 16.59
C GLN A 738 -21.48 38.75 15.57
N LEU A 739 -21.82 39.46 14.48
CA LEU A 739 -20.86 40.13 13.60
C LEU A 739 -20.33 41.38 14.31
N VAL A 740 -19.03 41.43 14.59
CA VAL A 740 -18.32 42.67 14.94
C VAL A 740 -17.69 43.20 13.65
N SER A 741 -18.20 44.33 13.18
CA SER A 741 -17.59 45.16 12.14
C SER A 741 -16.48 46.02 12.75
N ALA A 742 -15.28 46.01 12.17
CA ALA A 742 -14.28 47.05 12.42
C ALA A 742 -13.64 47.48 11.10
N GLN A 743 -13.54 48.80 10.95
CA GLN A 743 -13.24 49.54 9.73
C GLN A 743 -11.77 49.45 9.30
N VAL A 744 -11.57 49.52 7.98
CA VAL A 744 -10.28 49.75 7.32
C VAL A 744 -9.89 51.23 7.44
N PRO A 745 -8.66 51.59 7.86
CA PRO A 745 -8.14 52.94 7.66
C PRO A 745 -7.44 53.05 6.29
N GLN A 746 -7.74 54.13 5.56
CA GLN A 746 -7.05 54.56 4.34
C GLN A 746 -5.74 55.32 4.66
N ALA A 747 -4.71 55.07 3.82
CA ALA A 747 -3.57 55.90 3.36
C ALA A 747 -2.80 56.78 4.39
N GLU A 748 -1.45 56.81 4.39
CA GLU A 748 -0.60 57.47 3.38
C GLU A 748 0.91 57.10 3.55
N PRO A 749 1.81 57.55 2.64
CA PRO A 749 3.09 56.90 2.29
C PRO A 749 4.31 57.50 2.99
N GLU A 750 5.39 56.73 3.17
CA GLU A 750 6.78 57.26 3.11
C GLU A 750 7.85 56.14 3.15
N ILE A 751 8.65 56.11 2.07
CA ILE A 751 10.11 55.91 1.98
C ILE A 751 10.77 54.70 2.68
N GLY A 752 11.44 53.88 1.85
CA GLY A 752 12.51 53.00 2.31
C GLY A 752 13.09 52.11 1.20
N ALA A 753 13.77 52.69 0.20
CA ALA A 753 14.48 51.94 -0.82
C ALA A 753 15.71 51.22 -0.23
N GLN A 754 15.55 50.01 0.32
CA GLN A 754 16.60 49.00 0.51
C GLN A 754 16.02 47.72 1.15
N SER A 755 15.44 46.84 0.35
CA SER A 755 15.33 45.39 0.62
C SER A 755 14.54 44.72 -0.51
N CYS A 756 14.83 43.44 -0.74
CA CYS A 756 14.21 42.56 -1.74
C CYS A 756 14.81 42.63 -3.16
N LEU A 757 16.07 42.19 -3.26
CA LEU A 757 16.60 41.49 -4.43
C LEU A 757 16.84 40.04 -4.00
N GLU A 758 15.83 39.18 -4.13
CA GLU A 758 16.02 37.72 -4.20
C GLU A 758 15.46 37.24 -5.53
N ALA A 759 16.38 36.94 -6.43
CA ALA A 759 16.12 36.53 -7.80
C ALA A 759 15.74 35.05 -7.87
N VAL A 760 14.62 34.74 -8.52
CA VAL A 760 14.30 33.40 -9.02
C VAL A 760 14.82 33.33 -10.47
N MET A 761 15.89 32.55 -10.68
CA MET A 761 16.41 32.22 -12.01
C MET A 761 15.54 31.14 -12.65
N PHE A 762 14.90 31.45 -13.79
CA PHE A 762 14.33 30.45 -14.70
C PHE A 762 15.25 30.33 -15.92
N GLU A 763 15.74 29.12 -16.20
CA GLU A 763 16.40 28.79 -17.46
C GLU A 763 15.36 28.85 -18.60
N ASN A 764 15.70 29.57 -19.68
CA ASN A 764 14.95 29.75 -20.93
C ASN A 764 13.71 30.66 -20.92
N ALA A 765 13.87 31.94 -20.57
CA ALA A 765 12.91 32.99 -20.94
C ALA A 765 13.54 33.99 -21.93
N VAL A 766 12.93 34.16 -23.10
CA VAL A 766 13.21 35.29 -24.00
C VAL A 766 12.48 36.51 -23.42
N LEU A 767 13.24 37.51 -22.95
CA LEU A 767 12.67 38.73 -22.37
C LEU A 767 12.24 39.68 -23.50
N HIS A 768 10.93 39.85 -23.68
CA HIS A 768 10.40 40.94 -24.52
C HIS A 768 10.16 42.16 -23.63
N ILE A 769 10.96 43.23 -23.81
CA ILE A 769 10.75 44.49 -23.09
C ILE A 769 9.99 45.45 -24.03
N PRO A 770 8.69 45.68 -23.84
CA PRO A 770 7.99 46.72 -24.57
C PRO A 770 8.46 48.09 -24.06
N SER A 771 8.92 48.95 -24.97
CA SER A 771 9.28 50.32 -24.63
C SER A 771 8.01 51.16 -24.43
N HIS A 772 7.48 51.19 -23.20
CA HIS A 772 6.58 52.26 -22.81
C HIS A 772 7.38 53.39 -22.15
N ASN A 773 7.13 54.62 -22.61
CA ASN A 773 7.66 55.89 -22.10
C ASN A 773 9.11 56.26 -22.47
N GLY A 774 9.53 56.02 -23.71
CA GLY A 774 10.60 56.82 -24.35
C GLY A 774 12.01 56.72 -23.76
N VAL A 775 12.31 55.70 -22.95
CA VAL A 775 13.68 55.47 -22.45
C VAL A 775 14.40 54.46 -23.38
N PRO A 776 15.58 54.79 -23.94
CA PRO A 776 16.32 53.87 -24.79
C PRO A 776 16.78 52.62 -24.03
N ALA A 777 16.58 51.42 -24.59
CA ALA A 777 16.93 50.11 -23.99
C ALA A 777 18.39 50.02 -23.48
N ARG A 778 19.30 50.81 -24.07
CA ARG A 778 20.70 50.92 -23.64
C ARG A 778 20.89 51.43 -22.20
N LYS A 779 19.94 52.20 -21.66
CA LYS A 779 20.01 52.77 -20.30
C LYS A 779 19.48 51.81 -19.22
N LEU A 780 18.67 50.81 -19.61
CA LEU A 780 18.21 49.73 -18.75
C LEU A 780 19.28 48.64 -18.59
N LEU A 781 20.08 48.40 -19.63
CA LEU A 781 21.19 47.44 -19.60
C LEU A 781 22.35 47.86 -18.67
N SER A 782 22.57 49.16 -18.45
CA SER A 782 23.59 49.66 -17.52
C SER A 782 23.24 49.51 -16.04
N LEU A 783 22.05 48.97 -15.71
CA LEU A 783 21.59 48.72 -14.34
C LEU A 783 21.71 47.24 -13.92
N LEU A 784 22.21 46.36 -14.81
CA LEU A 784 22.43 44.95 -14.52
C LEU A 784 23.83 44.71 -13.91
N PRO A 785 23.98 43.87 -12.88
CA PRO A 785 25.29 43.58 -12.29
C PRO A 785 26.23 42.84 -13.27
N GLU A 786 27.52 43.18 -13.30
CA GLU A 786 28.56 42.67 -14.22
C GLU A 786 28.90 41.15 -14.14
N ARG A 787 28.01 40.27 -13.69
CA ARG A 787 28.27 38.82 -13.65
C ARG A 787 27.13 38.01 -14.23
N THR A 788 27.06 37.95 -15.55
CA THR A 788 26.44 36.83 -16.26
C THR A 788 27.08 36.71 -17.66
N PRO A 789 27.87 35.66 -17.94
CA PRO A 789 28.26 35.36 -19.31
C PRO A 789 27.05 34.75 -20.03
N TYR A 790 26.96 34.93 -21.36
CA TYR A 790 25.84 34.55 -22.26
C TYR A 790 24.77 35.62 -22.52
N LEU A 791 25.17 36.66 -23.26
CA LEU A 791 24.26 37.36 -24.19
C LEU A 791 24.98 37.55 -25.53
N ALA A 792 24.70 36.65 -26.48
CA ALA A 792 25.15 36.79 -27.87
C ALA A 792 24.01 36.37 -28.81
N HIS A 793 23.14 37.32 -29.16
CA HIS A 793 22.75 37.68 -30.53
C HIS A 793 21.62 38.70 -30.49
N VAL A 794 21.89 39.89 -31.04
CA VAL A 794 20.87 40.88 -31.41
C VAL A 794 20.84 40.90 -32.94
N ALA A 795 19.68 40.69 -33.54
CA ALA A 795 19.46 40.98 -34.96
C ALA A 795 18.18 41.83 -35.10
N SER A 796 18.42 43.04 -35.61
CA SER A 796 17.53 44.14 -36.08
C SER A 796 16.08 44.18 -35.61
#